data_AF-Q1MHY5-F1
#
_entry.id   AF-Q1MHY5-F1
#
_cell.length_a   1.000
_cell.length_b   1.000
_cell.length_c   1.000
_cell.angle_alpha   90.00
_cell.angle_beta   90.00
_cell.angle_gamma   90.00
#
_symmetry.space_group_name_H-M   'P 1'
#
loop_
_entity.id
_entity.type
_entity.pdbx_description
1 polymer ?
#
loop_
_entity_poly.entity_id
_entity_poly.type
_entity_poly.pdbx_seq_one_letter_code
_entity_poly.pdbx_strand_id
1 'polypeptide(L)'
;MRSEALSKAKKAIRSLQQQMSDRLFKMAHEVEGLLEHLSPKDVVHFLHAGCEMDVAEAGTYVKVTKTLKSSEELLREARIQFPVLKALAASDDEARSEAISRIAGGATLGVRDVSAIRANLRNRKKTFAEQYATAGFQSSSKAARRRAVDNVRVVDKAATELLALLHAYRPKSMTDEQRSDAHANIRASAAALLPNFISAYGTYDIPIADILRMPMHASERYLALANAAIDALAKGRFGGEFGLALDRSSLEAQWSTNFQECIQPITSTVAPDIFDIVTEEPAPLTSLPTQKLNVVELCAGAGGISLGLEDAGYHPLALFEFDKHAVATLRLNRPLWNVVEGDIRQVDFTAYRSVGVDLLVGGPPCQGYSIDGKGLGKDDPRDLLLECARAVREMLPRAFVFENVVGLLNARHADHLGNFLKQLKKSGYAVQIVRMEAEDYGVAQERTRMLFVGLRQGAMSAFRAPPTFPHWRSNLGDVLGDLMAANGWTGAKDWAEARRNHLVVRNGIELRGALASTVVGRKGGSREKEAARWAKKGIDIATVADAAPTQEEADKCGAGFLPQLTLRMRARLQGFPDYWDFVGGKDSTARQVGNAVPPVIGQAIGLAVRSALTGKRFDYSVMLRERGCIEEPFGQRFIDAPPIAPDFRSTDVAELGVSASAEISA
;
A
#
# COMPACT_ATOMS: atom_id res chain seq x y z
N MET A 1 -11.91 -36.17 -0.49
CA MET A 1 -11.23 -35.03 0.18
C MET A 1 -11.70 -33.63 -0.22
N ARG A 2 -11.54 -33.12 -1.45
CA ARG A 2 -11.96 -31.73 -1.80
C ARG A 2 -13.48 -31.49 -1.71
N SER A 3 -14.28 -32.41 -2.23
CA SER A 3 -15.75 -32.37 -2.14
C SER A 3 -16.24 -32.46 -0.69
N GLU A 4 -15.57 -33.28 0.11
CA GLU A 4 -15.89 -33.50 1.53
C GLU A 4 -15.52 -32.28 2.40
N ALA A 5 -14.36 -31.65 2.14
CA ALA A 5 -13.98 -30.40 2.79
C ALA A 5 -14.92 -29.25 2.41
N LEU A 6 -15.34 -29.15 1.15
CA LEU A 6 -16.32 -28.16 0.69
C LEU A 6 -17.71 -28.42 1.31
N SER A 7 -18.13 -29.67 1.43
CA SER A 7 -19.39 -30.05 2.08
C SER A 7 -19.37 -29.72 3.58
N LYS A 8 -18.27 -30.05 4.27
CA LYS A 8 -18.05 -29.72 5.69
C LYS A 8 -18.05 -28.21 5.91
N ALA A 9 -17.32 -27.45 5.09
CA ALA A 9 -17.30 -25.98 5.15
C ALA A 9 -18.69 -25.37 4.88
N LYS A 10 -19.41 -25.86 3.86
CA LYS A 10 -20.77 -25.42 3.55
C LYS A 10 -21.73 -25.67 4.71
N LYS A 11 -21.64 -26.83 5.36
CA LYS A 11 -22.48 -27.18 6.53
C LYS A 11 -22.15 -26.29 7.73
N ALA A 12 -20.87 -26.06 7.99
CA ALA A 12 -20.41 -25.17 9.07
C ALA A 12 -20.85 -23.72 8.85
N ILE A 13 -20.63 -23.16 7.65
CA ILE A 13 -21.03 -21.78 7.31
C ILE A 13 -22.55 -21.62 7.43
N ARG A 14 -23.34 -22.57 6.91
CA ARG A 14 -24.81 -22.52 7.03
C ARG A 14 -25.27 -22.56 8.49
N SER A 15 -24.60 -23.32 9.34
CA SER A 15 -24.89 -23.37 10.77
C SER A 15 -24.56 -22.04 11.46
N LEU A 16 -23.42 -21.43 11.15
CA LEU A 16 -23.05 -20.11 11.69
C LEU A 16 -24.02 -19.02 11.22
N GLN A 17 -24.42 -19.04 9.94
CA GLN A 17 -25.41 -18.09 9.41
C GLN A 17 -26.77 -18.22 10.11
N GLN A 18 -27.19 -19.45 10.42
CA GLN A 18 -28.40 -19.69 11.21
C GLN A 18 -28.27 -19.07 12.60
N GLN A 19 -27.17 -19.37 13.31
CA GLN A 19 -26.92 -18.83 14.65
C GLN A 19 -26.86 -17.30 14.66
N MET A 20 -26.27 -16.68 13.64
CA MET A 20 -26.25 -15.22 13.51
C MET A 20 -27.64 -14.66 13.31
N SER A 21 -28.42 -15.21 12.37
CA SER A 21 -29.80 -14.78 12.13
C SER A 21 -30.66 -14.93 13.40
N ASP A 22 -30.50 -16.04 14.12
CA ASP A 22 -31.22 -16.28 15.37
C ASP A 22 -30.88 -15.27 16.47
N ARG A 23 -29.61 -14.86 16.57
CA ARG A 23 -29.16 -13.83 17.52
C ARG A 23 -29.70 -12.46 17.17
N LEU A 24 -29.79 -12.10 15.88
CA LEU A 24 -30.39 -10.83 15.45
C LEU A 24 -31.83 -10.71 15.95
N PHE A 25 -32.64 -11.75 15.77
CA PHE A 25 -34.03 -11.71 16.22
C PHE A 25 -34.19 -11.87 17.74
N LYS A 26 -33.27 -12.56 18.44
CA LYS A 26 -33.22 -12.51 19.91
C LYS A 26 -32.98 -11.09 20.41
N MET A 27 -32.03 -10.37 19.83
CA MET A 27 -31.81 -8.96 20.15
C MET A 27 -33.05 -8.11 19.83
N ALA A 28 -33.74 -8.39 18.70
CA ALA A 28 -34.99 -7.71 18.40
C ALA A 28 -36.06 -7.96 19.48
N HIS A 29 -36.13 -9.16 20.06
CA HIS A 29 -37.08 -9.46 21.14
C HIS A 29 -36.72 -8.76 22.46
N GLU A 30 -35.43 -8.65 22.81
CA GLU A 30 -35.00 -7.81 23.95
C GLU A 30 -35.39 -6.34 23.74
N VAL A 31 -35.22 -5.84 22.52
CA VAL A 31 -35.65 -4.48 22.14
C VAL A 31 -37.17 -4.32 22.19
N GLU A 32 -37.92 -5.37 21.87
CA GLU A 32 -39.38 -5.39 21.98
C GLU A 32 -39.82 -5.26 23.44
N GLY A 33 -39.21 -6.01 24.38
CA GLY A 33 -39.50 -5.87 25.80
C GLY A 33 -39.20 -4.46 26.35
N LEU A 34 -38.15 -3.81 25.85
CA LEU A 34 -37.87 -2.40 26.21
C LEU A 34 -38.95 -1.44 25.69
N LEU A 35 -39.54 -1.71 24.53
CA LEU A 35 -40.59 -0.88 23.93
C LEU A 35 -41.92 -0.96 24.70
N GLU A 36 -42.10 -1.92 25.61
CA GLU A 36 -43.25 -1.97 26.52
C GLU A 36 -43.18 -0.90 27.63
N HIS A 37 -41.97 -0.39 27.91
CA HIS A 37 -41.72 0.51 29.03
C HIS A 37 -41.14 1.88 28.61
N LEU A 38 -40.55 1.97 27.42
CA LEU A 38 -39.84 3.15 26.92
C LEU A 38 -40.35 3.58 25.55
N SER A 39 -40.26 4.88 25.25
CA SER A 39 -40.58 5.37 23.91
C SER A 39 -39.54 4.87 22.88
N PRO A 40 -39.87 4.75 21.59
CA PRO A 40 -38.91 4.35 20.56
C PRO A 40 -37.62 5.19 20.54
N LYS A 41 -37.72 6.48 20.87
CA LYS A 41 -36.57 7.39 20.92
C LYS A 41 -35.69 7.08 22.14
N ASP A 42 -36.30 6.79 23.28
CA ASP A 42 -35.59 6.46 24.51
C ASP A 42 -34.94 5.09 24.42
N VAL A 43 -35.57 4.12 23.76
CA VAL A 43 -34.98 2.81 23.45
C VAL A 43 -33.74 2.98 22.56
N VAL A 44 -33.80 3.78 21.48
CA VAL A 44 -32.62 4.03 20.64
C VAL A 44 -31.50 4.71 21.43
N HIS A 45 -31.83 5.66 22.30
CA HIS A 45 -30.84 6.33 23.15
C HIS A 45 -30.23 5.35 24.17
N PHE A 46 -31.04 4.53 24.82
CA PHE A 46 -30.60 3.49 25.75
C PHE A 46 -29.69 2.47 25.08
N LEU A 47 -30.05 1.97 23.89
CA LEU A 47 -29.22 1.02 23.15
C LEU A 47 -27.90 1.66 22.71
N HIS A 48 -27.90 2.92 22.31
CA HIS A 48 -26.67 3.63 21.91
C HIS A 48 -25.76 3.93 23.11
N ALA A 49 -26.32 4.46 24.20
CA ALA A 49 -25.55 4.89 25.36
C ALA A 49 -25.22 3.74 26.32
N GLY A 50 -26.15 2.82 26.54
CA GLY A 50 -26.05 1.73 27.51
C GLY A 50 -25.64 0.38 26.91
N CYS A 51 -25.83 0.16 25.61
CA CYS A 51 -25.43 -1.08 24.93
C CYS A 51 -24.36 -0.85 23.84
N GLU A 52 -23.80 0.36 23.75
CA GLU A 52 -22.75 0.75 22.79
C GLU A 52 -23.10 0.47 21.31
N MET A 53 -24.39 0.47 20.97
CA MET A 53 -24.85 0.22 19.60
C MET A 53 -24.81 1.50 18.75
N ASP A 54 -24.44 1.40 17.47
CA ASP A 54 -24.55 2.55 16.56
C ASP A 54 -26.00 3.04 16.46
N VAL A 55 -26.20 4.36 16.37
CA VAL A 55 -27.56 4.96 16.34
C VAL A 55 -28.41 4.40 15.19
N ALA A 56 -27.79 4.15 14.03
CA ALA A 56 -28.51 3.60 12.88
C ALA A 56 -28.80 2.10 13.05
N GLU A 57 -27.99 1.37 13.80
CA GLU A 57 -28.24 -0.02 14.18
C GLU A 57 -29.34 -0.14 15.23
N ALA A 58 -29.28 0.64 16.31
CA ALA A 58 -30.33 0.71 17.34
C ALA A 58 -31.69 1.08 16.73
N GLY A 59 -31.71 2.11 15.86
CA GLY A 59 -32.92 2.50 15.13
C GLY A 59 -33.43 1.44 14.14
N THR A 60 -32.58 0.49 13.74
CA THR A 60 -33.00 -0.63 12.89
C THR A 60 -33.76 -1.68 13.71
N TYR A 61 -33.27 -2.08 14.89
CA TYR A 61 -33.97 -3.08 15.73
C TYR A 61 -35.36 -2.61 16.15
N VAL A 62 -35.52 -1.33 16.52
CA VAL A 62 -36.83 -0.74 16.81
C VAL A 62 -37.79 -0.79 15.61
N LYS A 63 -37.26 -0.69 14.38
CA LYS A 63 -38.10 -0.85 13.17
C LYS A 63 -38.41 -2.30 12.88
N VAL A 64 -37.48 -3.22 13.13
CA VAL A 64 -37.67 -4.66 12.92
C VAL A 64 -38.83 -5.19 13.77
N THR A 65 -38.85 -4.85 15.06
CA THR A 65 -39.95 -5.25 15.98
C THR A 65 -41.32 -4.77 15.50
N LYS A 66 -41.37 -3.57 14.90
CA LYS A 66 -42.62 -3.00 14.37
C LYS A 66 -43.02 -3.59 13.01
N THR A 67 -42.06 -3.85 12.12
CA THR A 67 -42.35 -4.02 10.67
C THR A 67 -42.14 -5.44 10.15
N LEU A 68 -41.44 -6.30 10.89
CA LEU A 68 -41.05 -7.64 10.45
C LEU A 68 -41.45 -8.77 11.40
N LYS A 69 -42.17 -8.45 12.50
CA LYS A 69 -42.60 -9.42 13.51
C LYS A 69 -43.34 -10.63 12.93
N SER A 70 -44.26 -10.40 12.00
CA SER A 70 -45.05 -11.47 11.36
C SER A 70 -44.27 -12.34 10.38
N SER A 71 -43.03 -11.97 10.04
CA SER A 71 -42.19 -12.70 9.08
C SER A 71 -40.89 -13.20 9.71
N GLU A 72 -40.77 -13.12 11.04
CA GLU A 72 -39.57 -13.48 11.78
C GLU A 72 -39.14 -14.93 11.52
N GLU A 73 -40.06 -15.88 11.64
CA GLU A 73 -39.78 -17.31 11.43
C GLU A 73 -39.23 -17.57 10.02
N LEU A 74 -39.89 -17.02 9.00
CA LEU A 74 -39.45 -17.11 7.61
C LEU A 74 -38.06 -16.49 7.41
N LEU A 75 -37.79 -15.32 7.99
CA LEU A 75 -36.52 -14.61 7.82
C LEU A 75 -35.37 -15.31 8.59
N ARG A 76 -35.68 -15.97 9.70
CA ARG A 76 -34.76 -16.86 10.44
C ARG A 76 -34.42 -18.08 9.59
N GLU A 77 -35.41 -18.75 8.99
CA GLU A 77 -35.22 -19.90 8.09
C GLU A 77 -34.42 -19.53 6.84
N ALA A 78 -34.67 -18.33 6.30
CA ALA A 78 -33.94 -17.78 5.16
C ALA A 78 -32.50 -17.36 5.50
N ARG A 79 -32.10 -17.36 6.79
CA ARG A 79 -30.77 -16.97 7.31
C ARG A 79 -30.37 -15.55 6.90
N ILE A 80 -31.30 -14.62 7.03
CA ILE A 80 -31.11 -13.23 6.61
C ILE A 80 -29.98 -12.57 7.42
N GLN A 81 -29.14 -11.83 6.70
CA GLN A 81 -28.03 -11.06 7.27
C GLN A 81 -28.49 -9.66 7.66
N PHE A 82 -27.84 -9.04 8.65
CA PHE A 82 -28.22 -7.72 9.17
C PHE A 82 -28.40 -6.62 8.11
N PRO A 83 -27.54 -6.48 7.08
CA PRO A 83 -27.74 -5.45 6.04
C PRO A 83 -29.06 -5.61 5.26
N VAL A 84 -29.49 -6.86 5.03
CA VAL A 84 -30.75 -7.16 4.35
C VAL A 84 -31.93 -6.94 5.29
N LEU A 85 -31.81 -7.34 6.56
CA LEU A 85 -32.80 -7.03 7.60
C LEU A 85 -33.04 -5.52 7.73
N LYS A 86 -31.96 -4.72 7.73
CA LYS A 86 -32.00 -3.26 7.72
C LYS A 86 -32.69 -2.70 6.47
N ALA A 87 -32.37 -3.23 5.30
CA ALA A 87 -32.99 -2.80 4.04
C ALA A 87 -34.49 -3.12 3.98
N LEU A 88 -34.89 -4.28 4.53
CA LEU A 88 -36.30 -4.67 4.65
C LEU A 88 -37.04 -3.75 5.63
N ALA A 89 -36.49 -3.54 6.84
CA ALA A 89 -37.10 -2.67 7.85
C ALA A 89 -37.19 -1.19 7.43
N ALA A 90 -36.34 -0.75 6.49
CA ALA A 90 -36.37 0.61 5.93
C ALA A 90 -37.24 0.77 4.67
N SER A 91 -37.75 -0.33 4.10
CA SER A 91 -38.60 -0.31 2.91
C SER A 91 -40.05 0.03 3.27
N ASP A 92 -40.77 0.64 2.33
CA ASP A 92 -42.23 0.80 2.44
C ASP A 92 -42.95 -0.56 2.40
N ASP A 93 -44.20 -0.59 2.86
CA ASP A 93 -44.93 -1.84 3.15
C ASP A 93 -45.08 -2.75 1.93
N GLU A 94 -45.27 -2.17 0.75
CA GLU A 94 -45.44 -2.92 -0.50
C GLU A 94 -44.13 -3.53 -0.97
N ALA A 95 -43.02 -2.76 -0.93
CA ALA A 95 -41.69 -3.28 -1.25
C ALA A 95 -41.22 -4.34 -0.26
N ARG A 96 -41.57 -4.16 1.03
CA ARG A 96 -41.27 -5.14 2.07
C ARG A 96 -42.06 -6.43 1.88
N SER A 97 -43.35 -6.34 1.58
CA SER A 97 -44.23 -7.49 1.33
C SER A 97 -43.80 -8.28 0.09
N GLU A 98 -43.46 -7.60 -1.01
CA GLU A 98 -42.93 -8.23 -2.22
C GLU A 98 -41.59 -8.94 -1.97
N ALA A 99 -40.68 -8.31 -1.21
CA ALA A 99 -39.41 -8.93 -0.86
C ALA A 99 -39.59 -10.17 0.04
N ILE A 100 -40.49 -10.10 1.04
CA ILE A 100 -40.83 -11.22 1.91
C ILE A 100 -41.48 -12.36 1.12
N SER A 101 -42.40 -12.06 0.21
CA SER A 101 -43.04 -13.05 -0.67
C SER A 101 -42.02 -13.81 -1.53
N ARG A 102 -41.03 -13.10 -2.09
CA ARG A 102 -39.93 -13.74 -2.83
C ARG A 102 -39.08 -14.63 -1.95
N ILE A 103 -38.80 -14.22 -0.71
CA ILE A 103 -38.08 -15.04 0.26
C ILE A 103 -38.89 -16.29 0.63
N ALA A 104 -40.21 -16.17 0.82
CA ALA A 104 -41.11 -17.31 1.03
C ALA A 104 -41.10 -18.29 -0.15
N GLY A 105 -40.97 -17.77 -1.38
CA GLY A 105 -40.75 -18.57 -2.59
C GLY A 105 -39.35 -19.16 -2.75
N GLY A 106 -38.46 -19.03 -1.75
CA GLY A 106 -37.11 -19.58 -1.74
C GLY A 106 -36.03 -18.69 -2.36
N ALA A 107 -36.34 -17.44 -2.73
CA ALA A 107 -35.36 -16.52 -3.29
C ALA A 107 -34.34 -16.05 -2.23
N THR A 108 -33.07 -16.03 -2.59
CA THR A 108 -32.03 -15.38 -1.78
C THR A 108 -31.88 -13.93 -2.22
N LEU A 109 -32.17 -12.97 -1.33
CA LEU A 109 -32.13 -11.53 -1.64
C LEU A 109 -30.96 -10.82 -0.95
N GLY A 110 -30.28 -9.94 -1.68
CA GLY A 110 -29.33 -8.96 -1.15
C GLY A 110 -29.92 -7.54 -1.05
N VAL A 111 -29.13 -6.60 -0.52
CA VAL A 111 -29.53 -5.19 -0.34
C VAL A 111 -29.89 -4.50 -1.67
N ARG A 112 -29.18 -4.85 -2.75
CA ARG A 112 -29.45 -4.33 -4.10
C ARG A 112 -30.80 -4.82 -4.63
N ASP A 113 -31.18 -6.05 -4.33
CA ASP A 113 -32.45 -6.63 -4.78
C ASP A 113 -33.63 -5.98 -4.09
N VAL A 114 -33.53 -5.74 -2.77
CA VAL A 114 -34.56 -4.98 -2.01
C VAL A 114 -34.70 -3.56 -2.56
N SER A 115 -33.58 -2.91 -2.91
CA SER A 115 -33.59 -1.57 -3.53
C SER A 115 -34.23 -1.57 -4.91
N ALA A 116 -33.97 -2.61 -5.72
CA ALA A 116 -34.55 -2.76 -7.05
C ALA A 116 -36.05 -3.03 -7.00
N ILE A 117 -36.52 -3.87 -6.06
CA ILE A 117 -37.96 -4.11 -5.81
C ILE A 117 -38.66 -2.80 -5.49
N ARG A 118 -38.09 -2.00 -4.58
CA ARG A 118 -38.63 -0.69 -4.21
C ARG A 118 -38.70 0.28 -5.39
N ALA A 119 -37.64 0.33 -6.21
CA ALA A 119 -37.61 1.18 -7.40
C ALA A 119 -38.66 0.75 -8.44
N ASN A 120 -38.81 -0.56 -8.66
CA ASN A 120 -39.77 -1.13 -9.60
C ASN A 120 -41.22 -0.87 -9.18
N LEU A 121 -41.55 -1.06 -7.90
CA LEU A 121 -42.89 -0.78 -7.40
C LEU A 121 -43.22 0.72 -7.45
N ARG A 122 -42.26 1.58 -7.11
CA ARG A 122 -42.40 3.03 -7.29
C ARG A 122 -42.65 3.41 -8.75
N ASN A 123 -42.00 2.73 -9.69
CA ASN A 123 -42.23 2.94 -11.12
C ASN A 123 -43.62 2.42 -11.54
N ARG A 124 -44.09 1.28 -11.04
CA ARG A 124 -45.45 0.75 -11.33
C ARG A 124 -46.57 1.69 -10.91
N LYS A 125 -46.36 2.50 -9.87
CA LYS A 125 -47.33 3.51 -9.40
C LYS A 125 -47.39 4.76 -10.27
N LYS A 126 -46.41 4.98 -11.14
CA LYS A 126 -46.40 6.12 -12.05
C LYS A 126 -47.27 5.80 -13.25
N THR A 127 -48.10 6.76 -13.67
CA THR A 127 -48.79 6.69 -14.95
C THR A 127 -47.78 6.57 -16.10
N PHE A 128 -48.22 6.06 -17.26
CA PHE A 128 -47.36 5.97 -18.45
C PHE A 128 -46.76 7.34 -18.81
N ALA A 129 -47.53 8.42 -18.67
CA ALA A 129 -47.06 9.80 -18.88
C ALA A 129 -45.96 10.22 -17.89
N GLU A 130 -46.09 9.89 -16.60
CA GLU A 130 -45.08 10.20 -15.58
C GLU A 130 -43.81 9.34 -15.72
N GLN A 131 -43.96 8.09 -16.13
CA GLN A 131 -42.83 7.21 -16.46
C GLN A 131 -42.08 7.76 -17.67
N TYR A 132 -42.81 8.15 -18.72
CA TYR A 132 -42.23 8.75 -19.93
C TYR A 132 -41.57 10.10 -19.64
N ALA A 133 -42.17 10.95 -18.80
CA ALA A 133 -41.59 12.22 -18.38
C ALA A 133 -40.34 12.03 -17.49
N THR A 134 -40.36 11.07 -16.55
CA THR A 134 -39.18 10.75 -15.72
C THR A 134 -38.06 10.20 -16.59
N ALA A 135 -38.36 9.26 -17.48
CA ALA A 135 -37.39 8.66 -18.38
C ALA A 135 -36.84 9.70 -19.39
N GLY A 136 -37.71 10.58 -19.90
CA GLY A 136 -37.37 11.70 -20.76
C GLY A 136 -36.45 12.70 -20.06
N PHE A 137 -36.77 13.09 -18.83
CA PHE A 137 -35.93 13.98 -18.01
C PHE A 137 -34.59 13.35 -17.62
N GLN A 138 -34.57 12.05 -17.28
CA GLN A 138 -33.32 11.34 -17.00
C GLN A 138 -32.45 11.22 -18.25
N SER A 139 -33.07 10.94 -19.40
CA SER A 139 -32.38 10.86 -20.69
C SER A 139 -31.84 12.22 -21.11
N SER A 140 -32.63 13.29 -20.96
CA SER A 140 -32.20 14.66 -21.26
C SER A 140 -31.13 15.15 -20.29
N SER A 141 -31.22 14.85 -18.99
CA SER A 141 -30.20 15.18 -18.00
C SER A 141 -28.89 14.43 -18.25
N LYS A 142 -28.97 13.15 -18.62
CA LYS A 142 -27.79 12.36 -19.01
C LYS A 142 -27.16 12.89 -20.30
N ALA A 143 -27.98 13.27 -21.29
CA ALA A 143 -27.51 13.90 -22.52
C ALA A 143 -26.87 15.28 -22.24
N ALA A 144 -27.46 16.09 -21.36
CA ALA A 144 -26.93 17.39 -20.96
C ALA A 144 -25.58 17.27 -20.23
N ARG A 145 -25.44 16.31 -19.30
CA ARG A 145 -24.17 16.02 -18.62
C ARG A 145 -23.11 15.57 -19.62
N ARG A 146 -23.47 14.70 -20.56
CA ARG A 146 -22.56 14.26 -21.62
C ARG A 146 -22.13 15.44 -22.49
N ARG A 147 -23.08 16.29 -22.91
CA ARG A 147 -22.81 17.50 -23.70
C ARG A 147 -21.93 18.50 -22.96
N ALA A 148 -22.10 18.66 -21.63
CA ALA A 148 -21.23 19.51 -20.83
C ALA A 148 -19.77 19.00 -20.83
N VAL A 149 -19.58 17.69 -20.69
CA VAL A 149 -18.24 17.06 -20.78
C VAL A 149 -17.66 17.20 -22.19
N ASP A 150 -18.48 16.99 -23.23
CA ASP A 150 -18.04 17.14 -24.62
C ASP A 150 -17.66 18.61 -24.94
N ASN A 151 -18.42 19.59 -24.44
CA ASN A 151 -18.11 21.01 -24.57
C ASN A 151 -16.79 21.39 -23.90
N VAL A 152 -16.52 20.87 -22.69
CA VAL A 152 -15.23 21.07 -22.01
C VAL A 152 -14.07 20.54 -22.85
N ARG A 153 -14.22 19.38 -23.50
CA ARG A 153 -13.19 18.83 -24.40
C ARG A 153 -12.99 19.67 -25.66
N VAL A 154 -14.05 20.26 -26.20
CA VAL A 154 -13.96 21.17 -27.34
C VAL A 154 -13.19 22.43 -26.94
N VAL A 155 -13.47 22.99 -25.76
CA VAL A 155 -12.75 24.13 -25.21
C VAL A 155 -11.27 23.79 -24.99
N ASP A 156 -10.96 22.66 -24.36
CA ASP A 156 -9.59 22.19 -24.13
C ASP A 156 -8.78 22.13 -25.44
N LYS A 157 -9.34 21.51 -26.48
CA LYS A 157 -8.69 21.42 -27.79
C LYS A 157 -8.45 22.79 -28.42
N ALA A 158 -9.47 23.64 -28.46
CA ALA A 158 -9.37 24.97 -29.08
C ALA A 158 -8.45 25.92 -28.28
N ALA A 159 -8.45 25.81 -26.94
CA ALA A 159 -7.54 26.55 -26.07
C ALA A 159 -6.10 26.07 -26.23
N THR A 160 -5.87 24.76 -26.45
CA THR A 160 -4.56 24.21 -26.79
C THR A 160 -4.02 24.77 -28.11
N GLU A 161 -4.87 24.85 -29.15
CA GLU A 161 -4.49 25.44 -30.44
C GLU A 161 -4.14 26.93 -30.30
N LEU A 162 -4.94 27.69 -29.55
CA LEU A 162 -4.66 29.10 -29.24
C LEU A 162 -3.34 29.26 -28.47
N LEU A 163 -3.12 28.43 -27.46
CA LEU A 163 -1.91 28.45 -26.64
C LEU A 163 -0.66 28.14 -27.47
N ALA A 164 -0.74 27.18 -28.41
CA ALA A 164 0.35 26.89 -29.34
C ALA A 164 0.73 28.10 -30.21
N LEU A 165 -0.26 28.85 -30.71
CA LEU A 165 -0.03 30.09 -31.46
C LEU A 165 0.65 31.16 -30.59
N LEU A 166 0.22 31.29 -29.32
CA LEU A 166 0.84 32.22 -28.36
C LEU A 166 2.27 31.82 -28.02
N HIS A 167 2.60 30.53 -27.92
CA HIS A 167 3.98 30.08 -27.71
C HIS A 167 4.86 30.28 -28.95
N ALA A 168 4.31 30.12 -30.15
CA ALA A 168 5.03 30.36 -31.40
C ALA A 168 5.31 31.85 -31.65
N TYR A 169 4.52 32.75 -31.05
CA TYR A 169 4.71 34.19 -31.19
C TYR A 169 6.02 34.67 -30.52
N ARG A 170 6.98 35.09 -31.35
CA ARG A 170 8.32 35.54 -30.95
C ARG A 170 8.63 36.89 -31.62
N PRO A 171 8.09 38.01 -31.09
CA PRO A 171 8.07 39.28 -31.81
C PRO A 171 9.47 39.83 -32.15
N LYS A 172 10.47 39.53 -31.31
CA LYS A 172 11.88 39.95 -31.52
C LYS A 172 12.58 39.24 -32.69
N SER A 173 12.09 38.06 -33.10
CA SER A 173 12.67 37.26 -34.18
C SER A 173 11.79 37.20 -35.42
N MET A 174 10.74 38.03 -35.48
CA MET A 174 9.76 38.07 -36.57
C MET A 174 9.83 39.38 -37.36
N THR A 175 9.51 39.34 -38.65
CA THR A 175 9.28 40.53 -39.48
C THR A 175 7.91 41.16 -39.18
N ASP A 176 7.63 42.37 -39.69
CA ASP A 176 6.32 43.02 -39.54
C ASP A 176 5.19 42.19 -40.16
N GLU A 177 5.42 41.62 -41.33
CA GLU A 177 4.47 40.74 -42.03
C GLU A 177 4.18 39.48 -41.20
N GLN A 178 5.22 38.81 -40.70
CA GLN A 178 5.08 37.64 -39.83
C GLN A 178 4.32 37.95 -38.53
N ARG A 179 4.53 39.13 -37.93
CA ARG A 179 3.79 39.58 -36.74
C ARG A 179 2.32 39.82 -37.07
N SER A 180 2.03 40.45 -38.20
CA SER A 180 0.66 40.71 -38.66
C SER A 180 -0.11 39.40 -38.88
N ASP A 181 0.51 38.42 -39.54
CA ASP A 181 -0.08 37.10 -39.77
C ASP A 181 -0.30 36.34 -38.46
N ALA A 182 0.67 36.37 -37.55
CA ALA A 182 0.53 35.75 -36.24
C ALA A 182 -0.62 36.36 -35.42
N HIS A 183 -0.75 37.69 -35.40
CA HIS A 183 -1.87 38.37 -34.76
C HIS A 183 -3.22 37.98 -35.39
N ALA A 184 -3.29 37.88 -36.72
CA ALA A 184 -4.51 37.47 -37.41
C ALA A 184 -4.93 36.04 -37.03
N ASN A 185 -3.96 35.12 -36.95
CA ASN A 185 -4.19 33.72 -36.56
C ASN A 185 -4.62 33.59 -35.09
N ILE A 186 -3.92 34.28 -34.17
CA ILE A 186 -4.26 34.29 -32.74
C ILE A 186 -5.67 34.86 -32.54
N ARG A 187 -5.99 35.99 -33.18
CA ARG A 187 -7.32 36.60 -33.12
C ARG A 187 -8.40 35.67 -33.63
N ALA A 188 -8.17 35.01 -34.77
CA ALA A 188 -9.13 34.07 -35.36
C ALA A 188 -9.38 32.86 -34.43
N SER A 189 -8.30 32.29 -33.87
CA SER A 189 -8.39 31.18 -32.92
C SER A 189 -9.13 31.58 -31.64
N ALA A 190 -8.81 32.74 -31.05
CA ALA A 190 -9.51 33.26 -29.87
C ALA A 190 -10.99 33.56 -30.14
N ALA A 191 -11.32 34.13 -31.30
CA ALA A 191 -12.69 34.39 -31.71
C ALA A 191 -13.52 33.10 -31.90
N ALA A 192 -12.89 32.03 -32.39
CA ALA A 192 -13.53 30.72 -32.50
C ALA A 192 -13.69 30.01 -31.14
N LEU A 193 -12.76 30.24 -30.20
CA LEU A 193 -12.78 29.67 -28.85
C LEU A 193 -13.83 30.32 -27.94
N LEU A 194 -14.00 31.64 -28.01
CA LEU A 194 -14.81 32.41 -27.05
C LEU A 194 -16.26 31.89 -26.87
N PRO A 195 -17.03 31.57 -27.94
CA PRO A 195 -18.40 31.06 -27.77
C PRO A 195 -18.45 29.71 -27.06
N ASN A 196 -17.48 28.83 -27.36
CA ASN A 196 -17.39 27.50 -26.73
C ASN A 196 -17.02 27.64 -25.25
N PHE A 197 -16.09 28.55 -24.93
CA PHE A 197 -15.72 28.87 -23.55
C PHE A 197 -16.94 29.34 -22.76
N ILE A 198 -17.68 30.33 -23.29
CA ILE A 198 -18.89 30.87 -22.63
C ILE A 198 -19.95 29.78 -22.45
N SER A 199 -20.14 28.92 -23.45
CA SER A 199 -21.08 27.81 -23.34
C SER A 199 -20.68 26.76 -22.29
N ALA A 200 -19.39 26.59 -22.00
CA ALA A 200 -18.89 25.60 -21.06
C ALA A 200 -18.81 26.14 -19.62
N TYR A 201 -18.36 27.38 -19.46
CA TYR A 201 -17.97 27.94 -18.16
C TYR A 201 -18.75 29.20 -17.75
N GLY A 202 -19.58 29.77 -18.62
CA GLY A 202 -20.27 31.03 -18.41
C GLY A 202 -19.43 32.26 -18.80
N THR A 203 -20.01 33.45 -18.63
CA THR A 203 -19.33 34.75 -18.80
C THR A 203 -18.77 35.25 -17.48
N TYR A 204 -17.62 35.92 -17.54
CA TYR A 204 -16.95 36.49 -16.36
C TYR A 204 -16.70 37.99 -16.59
N ASP A 205 -17.74 38.80 -16.36
CA ASP A 205 -17.67 40.25 -16.53
C ASP A 205 -17.10 40.93 -15.27
N ILE A 206 -15.87 40.58 -14.90
CA ILE A 206 -15.17 41.09 -13.71
C ILE A 206 -14.01 41.99 -14.15
N PRO A 207 -13.84 43.21 -13.59
CA PRO A 207 -12.68 44.04 -13.87
C PRO A 207 -11.36 43.34 -13.50
N ILE A 208 -10.32 43.45 -14.34
CA ILE A 208 -9.03 42.77 -14.14
C ILE A 208 -8.44 43.07 -12.74
N ALA A 209 -8.56 44.32 -12.27
CA ALA A 209 -8.08 44.71 -10.95
C ALA A 209 -8.74 43.93 -9.80
N ASP A 210 -10.01 43.54 -9.96
CA ASP A 210 -10.74 42.76 -8.96
C ASP A 210 -10.41 41.27 -9.08
N ILE A 211 -10.23 40.76 -10.31
CA ILE A 211 -9.74 39.39 -10.53
C ILE A 211 -8.37 39.19 -9.85
N LEU A 212 -7.46 40.17 -9.98
CA LEU A 212 -6.13 40.11 -9.39
C LEU A 212 -6.14 40.15 -7.84
N ARG A 213 -7.20 40.65 -7.21
CA ARG A 213 -7.39 40.62 -5.75
C ARG A 213 -7.95 39.29 -5.22
N MET A 214 -8.50 38.43 -6.09
CA MET A 214 -9.01 37.12 -5.68
C MET A 214 -7.86 36.21 -5.18
N PRO A 215 -8.10 35.25 -4.27
CA PRO A 215 -7.06 34.32 -3.84
C PRO A 215 -6.42 33.56 -5.01
N MET A 216 -5.10 33.42 -5.00
CA MET A 216 -4.31 32.68 -6.00
C MET A 216 -4.83 31.26 -6.26
N HIS A 217 -5.42 30.59 -5.26
CA HIS A 217 -5.90 29.21 -5.40
C HIS A 217 -7.37 29.09 -5.81
N ALA A 218 -8.07 30.20 -6.01
CA ALA A 218 -9.49 30.18 -6.37
C ALA A 218 -9.66 29.79 -7.84
N SER A 219 -10.37 28.69 -8.13
CA SER A 219 -10.64 28.25 -9.50
C SER A 219 -11.33 29.32 -10.35
N GLU A 220 -12.19 30.12 -9.72
CA GLU A 220 -12.90 31.23 -10.36
C GLU A 220 -11.96 32.33 -10.88
N ARG A 221 -10.85 32.59 -10.19
CA ARG A 221 -9.81 33.54 -10.64
C ARG A 221 -9.25 33.13 -12.00
N TYR A 222 -8.93 31.84 -12.17
CA TYR A 222 -8.34 31.33 -13.40
C TYR A 222 -9.33 31.37 -14.57
N LEU A 223 -10.60 31.03 -14.33
CA LEU A 223 -11.64 31.10 -15.37
C LEU A 223 -11.92 32.55 -15.79
N ALA A 224 -11.93 33.49 -14.84
CA ALA A 224 -12.10 34.91 -15.14
C ALA A 224 -10.92 35.49 -15.95
N LEU A 225 -9.67 35.14 -15.59
CA LEU A 225 -8.48 35.52 -16.36
C LEU A 225 -8.50 34.93 -17.78
N ALA A 226 -8.87 33.65 -17.92
CA ALA A 226 -9.00 33.01 -19.22
C ALA A 226 -10.06 33.70 -20.10
N ASN A 227 -11.23 34.01 -19.53
CA ASN A 227 -12.30 34.71 -20.25
C ASN A 227 -11.85 36.10 -20.74
N ALA A 228 -11.20 36.88 -19.87
CA ALA A 228 -10.66 38.19 -20.21
C ALA A 228 -9.57 38.11 -21.28
N ALA A 229 -8.67 37.12 -21.18
CA ALA A 229 -7.61 36.86 -22.16
C ALA A 229 -8.17 36.53 -23.55
N ILE A 230 -9.09 35.56 -23.62
CA ILE A 230 -9.70 35.13 -24.89
C ILE A 230 -10.49 36.28 -25.51
N ASP A 231 -11.27 37.05 -24.73
CA ASP A 231 -12.01 38.22 -25.21
C ASP A 231 -11.08 39.32 -25.74
N ALA A 232 -9.99 39.62 -25.04
CA ALA A 232 -9.00 40.60 -25.47
C ALA A 232 -8.35 40.19 -26.80
N LEU A 233 -7.89 38.95 -26.91
CA LEU A 233 -7.28 38.41 -28.13
C LEU A 233 -8.27 38.36 -29.30
N ALA A 234 -9.52 37.95 -29.06
CA ALA A 234 -10.58 37.92 -30.07
C ALA A 234 -10.88 39.33 -30.62
N LYS A 235 -10.78 40.37 -29.80
CA LYS A 235 -10.90 41.79 -30.19
C LYS A 235 -9.61 42.37 -30.79
N GLY A 236 -8.55 41.58 -30.92
CA GLY A 236 -7.25 42.02 -31.42
C GLY A 236 -6.49 42.96 -30.48
N ARG A 237 -6.76 42.90 -29.17
CA ARG A 237 -6.05 43.70 -28.15
C ARG A 237 -4.81 42.95 -27.66
N PHE A 238 -3.64 43.33 -28.17
CA PHE A 238 -2.32 42.80 -27.76
C PHE A 238 -1.59 43.74 -26.77
N GLY A 239 -0.69 43.22 -25.92
CA GLY A 239 -0.34 43.80 -24.61
C GLY A 239 1.14 43.74 -24.09
N GLY A 240 1.94 44.82 -24.02
CA GLY A 240 3.18 44.98 -23.21
C GLY A 240 4.35 45.51 -24.05
N GLU A 241 5.56 45.66 -23.48
CA GLU A 241 6.81 45.76 -24.27
C GLU A 241 7.07 44.48 -25.09
N PHE A 242 6.42 43.37 -24.73
CA PHE A 242 6.52 42.05 -25.38
C PHE A 242 5.19 41.51 -25.97
N GLY A 243 4.10 42.28 -25.89
CA GLY A 243 2.85 42.02 -26.63
C GLY A 243 1.88 40.95 -26.09
N LEU A 244 2.11 40.33 -24.93
CA LEU A 244 1.34 39.19 -24.43
C LEU A 244 0.61 39.32 -23.05
N ALA A 245 0.23 40.49 -22.54
CA ALA A 245 -0.46 40.62 -21.23
C ALA A 245 -1.73 41.50 -21.24
N LEU A 246 -2.71 41.20 -20.37
CA LEU A 246 -3.94 42.02 -20.22
C LEU A 246 -3.71 43.35 -19.50
N ASP A 247 -2.88 43.35 -18.45
CA ASP A 247 -2.54 44.52 -17.64
C ASP A 247 -1.06 44.85 -17.78
N ARG A 248 -0.78 46.13 -18.07
CA ARG A 248 0.58 46.65 -18.27
C ARG A 248 1.05 47.59 -17.15
N SER A 249 0.21 47.82 -16.14
CA SER A 249 0.43 48.84 -15.10
C SER A 249 1.65 48.58 -14.22
N SER A 250 2.02 47.30 -14.00
CA SER A 250 3.21 46.90 -13.26
C SER A 250 3.82 45.61 -13.82
N LEU A 251 5.08 45.32 -13.49
CA LEU A 251 5.74 44.06 -13.88
C LEU A 251 4.99 42.84 -13.30
N GLU A 252 4.50 42.95 -12.07
CA GLU A 252 3.70 41.91 -11.40
C GLU A 252 2.37 41.67 -12.10
N ALA A 253 1.69 42.74 -12.54
CA ALA A 253 0.44 42.64 -13.29
C ALA A 253 0.69 42.05 -14.70
N GLN A 254 1.80 42.41 -15.34
CA GLN A 254 2.20 41.85 -16.64
C GLN A 254 2.47 40.34 -16.57
N TRP A 255 3.14 39.87 -15.51
CA TRP A 255 3.34 38.43 -15.30
C TRP A 255 2.03 37.72 -14.96
N SER A 256 1.26 38.27 -14.03
CA SER A 256 0.02 37.65 -13.55
C SER A 256 -1.11 37.62 -14.59
N THR A 257 -1.00 38.43 -15.64
CA THR A 257 -2.02 38.55 -16.69
C THR A 257 -1.49 38.24 -18.09
N ASN A 258 -0.36 37.54 -18.17
CA ASN A 258 0.16 37.05 -19.43
C ASN A 258 -0.87 36.10 -20.09
N PHE A 259 -1.16 36.26 -21.39
CA PHE A 259 -2.13 35.46 -22.11
C PHE A 259 -1.84 33.96 -22.06
N GLN A 260 -0.56 33.56 -22.05
CA GLN A 260 -0.17 32.16 -21.91
C GLN A 260 -0.60 31.62 -20.54
N GLU A 261 -0.28 32.35 -19.47
CA GLU A 261 -0.65 32.00 -18.09
C GLU A 261 -2.16 32.06 -17.85
N CYS A 262 -2.87 32.97 -18.52
CA CYS A 262 -4.32 33.06 -18.43
C CYS A 262 -5.03 31.89 -19.12
N ILE A 263 -4.46 31.33 -20.20
CA ILE A 263 -5.08 30.28 -21.01
C ILE A 263 -4.66 28.88 -20.54
N GLN A 264 -3.44 28.72 -20.01
CA GLN A 264 -2.92 27.43 -19.54
C GLN A 264 -3.84 26.66 -18.56
N PRO A 265 -4.53 27.29 -17.59
CA PRO A 265 -5.37 26.57 -16.61
C PRO A 265 -6.61 25.90 -17.19
N ILE A 266 -7.01 26.26 -18.42
CA ILE A 266 -8.19 25.69 -19.09
C ILE A 266 -7.83 24.65 -20.17
N THR A 267 -6.56 24.26 -20.22
CA THR A 267 -6.05 23.20 -21.12
C THR A 267 -5.54 22.00 -20.34
N SER A 268 -5.53 20.84 -20.99
CA SER A 268 -4.89 19.60 -20.53
C SER A 268 -3.47 19.43 -21.09
N THR A 269 -3.01 20.39 -21.90
CA THR A 269 -1.72 20.36 -22.58
C THR A 269 -0.61 20.87 -21.65
N VAL A 270 0.50 20.14 -21.58
CA VAL A 270 1.70 20.56 -20.87
C VAL A 270 2.33 21.73 -21.62
N ALA A 271 2.67 22.82 -20.94
CA ALA A 271 3.37 23.95 -21.56
C ALA A 271 4.64 23.46 -22.28
N PRO A 272 4.97 23.94 -23.49
CA PRO A 272 6.19 23.56 -24.18
C PRO A 272 7.41 23.95 -23.34
N ASP A 273 8.42 23.07 -23.33
CA ASP A 273 9.71 23.04 -22.60
C ASP A 273 10.53 24.37 -22.54
N ILE A 274 10.04 25.46 -23.14
CA ILE A 274 10.73 26.75 -23.21
C ILE A 274 10.59 27.55 -21.90
N PHE A 275 9.57 27.25 -21.08
CA PHE A 275 9.45 27.74 -19.69
C PHE A 275 9.70 26.67 -18.64
N ASP A 276 10.09 25.47 -19.06
CA ASP A 276 11.04 24.76 -18.24
C ASP A 276 12.27 25.66 -18.21
N ILE A 277 12.48 26.36 -17.08
CA ILE A 277 13.76 26.12 -16.44
C ILE A 277 13.83 24.60 -16.42
N VAL A 278 14.53 24.03 -17.41
CA VAL A 278 15.06 22.70 -17.27
C VAL A 278 15.98 22.88 -16.07
N THR A 279 15.40 22.80 -14.87
CA THR A 279 16.01 21.97 -13.86
C THR A 279 16.05 20.67 -14.61
N GLU A 280 17.17 20.40 -15.29
CA GLU A 280 17.51 19.04 -15.67
C GLU A 280 17.18 18.29 -14.40
N GLU A 281 16.07 17.53 -14.39
CA GLU A 281 15.68 16.86 -13.17
C GLU A 281 16.94 16.09 -12.80
N PRO A 282 17.61 16.42 -11.66
CA PRO A 282 18.97 16.02 -11.49
C PRO A 282 19.01 14.52 -11.67
N ALA A 283 19.93 14.04 -12.51
CA ALA A 283 20.02 12.63 -12.83
C ALA A 283 19.93 11.83 -11.52
N PRO A 284 19.16 10.72 -11.48
CA PRO A 284 18.99 9.97 -10.26
C PRO A 284 20.35 9.62 -9.66
N LEU A 285 20.50 9.88 -8.37
CA LEU A 285 21.77 9.68 -7.69
C LEU A 285 22.15 8.20 -7.74
N THR A 286 23.40 7.94 -8.10
CA THR A 286 24.02 6.61 -8.10
C THR A 286 24.83 6.35 -6.83
N SER A 287 24.84 7.30 -5.89
CA SER A 287 25.49 7.17 -4.58
C SER A 287 24.69 7.86 -3.49
N LEU A 288 24.91 7.45 -2.24
CA LEU A 288 24.24 8.05 -1.08
C LEU A 288 24.79 9.46 -0.77
N PRO A 289 23.91 10.42 -0.47
CA PRO A 289 24.34 11.68 0.12
C PRO A 289 24.99 11.47 1.49
N THR A 290 25.97 12.32 1.84
CA THR A 290 26.68 12.28 3.13
C THR A 290 25.75 12.44 4.34
N GLN A 291 24.66 13.21 4.19
CA GLN A 291 23.64 13.36 5.22
C GLN A 291 22.91 12.03 5.46
N LYS A 292 23.03 11.50 6.68
CA LYS A 292 22.23 10.36 7.14
C LYS A 292 20.86 10.81 7.64
N LEU A 293 19.85 9.96 7.50
CA LEU A 293 18.52 10.16 8.07
C LEU A 293 18.36 9.28 9.32
N ASN A 294 17.71 9.81 10.34
CA ASN A 294 17.53 9.12 11.62
C ASN A 294 16.41 8.09 11.53
N VAL A 295 16.69 6.84 11.92
CA VAL A 295 15.70 5.76 11.97
C VAL A 295 15.60 5.12 13.34
N VAL A 296 14.38 4.75 13.71
CA VAL A 296 14.11 3.84 14.84
C VAL A 296 13.40 2.61 14.29
N GLU A 297 13.79 1.43 14.76
CA GLU A 297 13.17 0.16 14.37
C GLU A 297 12.56 -0.55 15.57
N LEU A 298 11.33 -1.04 15.39
CA LEU A 298 10.61 -1.85 16.35
C LEU A 298 10.59 -3.32 15.88
N CYS A 299 10.84 -4.25 16.79
CA CYS A 299 10.91 -5.68 16.48
C CYS A 299 11.95 -5.98 15.39
N ALA A 300 13.18 -5.50 15.60
CA ALA A 300 14.26 -5.53 14.60
C ALA A 300 14.66 -6.94 14.14
N GLY A 301 14.38 -7.96 14.97
CA GLY A 301 14.76 -9.34 14.73
C GLY A 301 16.25 -9.47 14.45
N ALA A 302 16.60 -10.22 13.41
CA ALA A 302 17.99 -10.43 13.02
C ALA A 302 18.61 -9.25 12.25
N GLY A 303 17.90 -8.13 12.09
CA GLY A 303 18.41 -6.92 11.44
C GLY A 303 18.24 -6.87 9.94
N GLY A 304 17.32 -7.66 9.35
CA GLY A 304 17.11 -7.66 7.90
C GLY A 304 16.74 -6.28 7.34
N ILE A 305 15.73 -5.62 7.91
CA ILE A 305 15.33 -4.26 7.51
C ILE A 305 16.44 -3.26 7.89
N SER A 306 16.95 -3.31 9.13
CA SER A 306 18.00 -2.43 9.63
C SER A 306 19.20 -2.38 8.70
N LEU A 307 19.65 -3.55 8.26
CA LEU A 307 20.79 -3.73 7.40
C LEU A 307 20.53 -3.15 6.00
N GLY A 308 19.32 -3.24 5.46
CA GLY A 308 18.95 -2.57 4.22
C GLY A 308 18.83 -1.05 4.35
N LEU A 309 18.32 -0.57 5.47
CA LEU A 309 18.18 0.87 5.75
C LEU A 309 19.54 1.55 5.94
N GLU A 310 20.52 0.86 6.52
CA GLU A 310 21.91 1.33 6.56
C GLU A 310 22.43 1.67 5.15
N ASP A 311 22.14 0.83 4.14
CA ASP A 311 22.51 1.11 2.74
C ASP A 311 21.64 2.13 2.04
N ALA A 312 20.48 2.46 2.59
CA ALA A 312 19.68 3.58 2.12
C ALA A 312 20.13 4.90 2.77
N GLY A 313 21.23 4.87 3.53
CA GLY A 313 21.83 6.03 4.20
C GLY A 313 21.08 6.45 5.46
N TYR A 314 20.47 5.50 6.17
CA TYR A 314 19.88 5.75 7.48
C TYR A 314 20.88 5.46 8.61
N HIS A 315 20.74 6.21 9.69
CA HIS A 315 21.45 6.02 10.93
C HIS A 315 20.48 5.51 12.02
N PRO A 316 20.68 4.30 12.56
CA PRO A 316 19.80 3.77 13.58
C PRO A 316 20.03 4.46 14.92
N LEU A 317 19.05 5.23 15.37
CA LEU A 317 19.04 5.83 16.72
C LEU A 317 18.77 4.77 17.79
N ALA A 318 17.88 3.82 17.50
CA ALA A 318 17.56 2.69 18.36
C ALA A 318 16.93 1.54 17.55
N LEU A 319 17.34 0.31 17.87
CA LEU A 319 16.75 -0.93 17.39
C LEU A 319 16.16 -1.67 18.60
N PHE A 320 14.85 -1.73 18.70
CA PHE A 320 14.16 -2.43 19.79
C PHE A 320 13.90 -3.89 19.42
N GLU A 321 14.38 -4.81 20.26
CA GLU A 321 14.17 -6.24 20.08
C GLU A 321 13.98 -6.96 21.42
N PHE A 322 13.04 -7.90 21.46
CA PHE A 322 12.69 -8.64 22.68
C PHE A 322 13.44 -9.99 22.79
N ASP A 323 13.71 -10.66 21.67
CA ASP A 323 14.42 -11.93 21.65
C ASP A 323 15.93 -11.71 21.88
N LYS A 324 16.42 -12.17 23.03
CA LYS A 324 17.83 -12.05 23.44
C LYS A 324 18.84 -12.59 22.41
N HIS A 325 18.47 -13.59 21.61
CA HIS A 325 19.38 -14.14 20.59
C HIS A 325 19.44 -13.22 19.37
N ALA A 326 18.31 -12.65 18.97
CA ALA A 326 18.27 -11.63 17.93
C ALA A 326 19.01 -10.35 18.36
N VAL A 327 18.86 -9.92 19.62
CA VAL A 327 19.65 -8.82 20.20
C VAL A 327 21.16 -9.10 20.11
N ALA A 328 21.59 -10.31 20.50
CA ALA A 328 22.99 -10.71 20.41
C ALA A 328 23.49 -10.74 18.95
N THR A 329 22.67 -11.22 18.02
CA THR A 329 22.95 -11.16 16.58
C THR A 329 23.18 -9.73 16.10
N LEU A 330 22.30 -8.79 16.46
CA LEU A 330 22.46 -7.37 16.07
C LEU A 330 23.75 -6.76 16.62
N ARG A 331 24.02 -6.96 17.92
CA ARG A 331 25.21 -6.44 18.60
C ARG A 331 26.51 -7.04 18.04
N LEU A 332 26.51 -8.33 17.69
CA LEU A 332 27.65 -9.00 17.08
C LEU A 332 28.02 -8.38 15.73
N ASN A 333 27.04 -8.23 14.85
CA ASN A 333 27.29 -7.78 13.48
C ASN A 333 27.51 -6.27 13.35
N ARG A 334 26.96 -5.50 14.28
CA ARG A 334 27.02 -4.03 14.30
C ARG A 334 27.16 -3.52 15.73
N PRO A 335 28.38 -3.57 16.32
CA PRO A 335 28.61 -3.18 17.71
C PRO A 335 28.26 -1.72 18.04
N LEU A 336 28.25 -0.84 17.03
CA LEU A 336 27.94 0.58 17.17
C LEU A 336 26.44 0.89 17.06
N TRP A 337 25.59 -0.09 16.71
CA TRP A 337 24.15 0.11 16.70
C TRP A 337 23.61 0.14 18.14
N ASN A 338 22.75 1.11 18.43
CA ASN A 338 22.07 1.18 19.71
C ASN A 338 20.93 0.14 19.78
N VAL A 339 21.25 -1.07 20.25
CA VAL A 339 20.29 -2.17 20.38
C VAL A 339 19.70 -2.19 21.79
N VAL A 340 18.40 -1.92 21.88
CA VAL A 340 17.64 -1.90 23.13
C VAL A 340 16.88 -3.22 23.28
N GLU A 341 17.28 -4.00 24.28
CA GLU A 341 16.61 -5.26 24.63
C GLU A 341 15.39 -4.98 25.50
N GLY A 342 14.18 -5.27 25.01
CA GLY A 342 12.96 -5.05 25.79
C GLY A 342 11.64 -5.21 25.03
N ASP A 343 10.53 -5.24 25.78
CA ASP A 343 9.18 -5.21 25.22
C ASP A 343 8.78 -3.75 24.90
N ILE A 344 8.48 -3.48 23.63
CA ILE A 344 8.07 -2.15 23.16
C ILE A 344 6.83 -1.60 23.87
N ARG A 345 6.00 -2.45 24.50
CA ARG A 345 4.85 -2.03 25.33
C ARG A 345 5.27 -1.20 26.54
N GLN A 346 6.48 -1.41 27.03
CA GLN A 346 7.01 -0.75 28.23
C GLN A 346 7.88 0.46 27.90
N VAL A 347 8.08 0.75 26.61
CA VAL A 347 8.90 1.86 26.15
C VAL A 347 8.06 3.13 26.05
N ASP A 348 8.55 4.20 26.66
CA ASP A 348 8.08 5.57 26.42
C ASP A 348 8.79 6.13 25.18
N PHE A 349 8.05 6.26 24.08
CA PHE A 349 8.62 6.75 22.84
C PHE A 349 8.63 8.28 22.72
N THR A 350 8.06 9.01 23.69
CA THR A 350 8.00 10.48 23.64
C THR A 350 9.40 11.11 23.67
N ALA A 351 10.38 10.44 24.28
CA ALA A 351 11.78 10.85 24.30
C ALA A 351 12.39 10.99 22.89
N TYR A 352 11.90 10.24 21.90
CA TYR A 352 12.40 10.30 20.53
C TYR A 352 11.82 11.46 19.71
N ARG A 353 10.77 12.14 20.22
CA ARG A 353 10.12 13.23 19.51
C ARG A 353 11.05 14.43 19.31
N SER A 354 11.83 14.80 20.32
CA SER A 354 12.75 15.94 20.26
C SER A 354 14.00 15.65 19.41
N VAL A 355 14.42 14.38 19.33
CA VAL A 355 15.59 13.95 18.56
C VAL A 355 15.35 14.05 17.04
N GLY A 356 14.09 14.08 16.60
CA GLY A 356 13.73 14.22 15.19
C GLY A 356 13.94 12.92 14.41
N VAL A 357 12.98 12.01 14.50
CA VAL A 357 12.98 10.74 13.77
C VAL A 357 12.47 10.95 12.34
N ASP A 358 13.31 10.67 11.35
CA ASP A 358 12.91 10.74 9.94
C ASP A 358 12.03 9.54 9.57
N LEU A 359 12.40 8.35 10.04
CA LEU A 359 11.73 7.10 9.72
C LEU A 359 11.52 6.24 10.97
N LEU A 360 10.30 5.76 11.18
CA LEU A 360 10.01 4.68 12.11
C LEU A 360 9.69 3.41 11.33
N VAL A 361 10.44 2.33 11.53
CA VAL A 361 10.16 1.04 10.88
C VAL A 361 9.82 -0.05 11.88
N GLY A 362 9.20 -1.12 11.41
CA GLY A 362 9.11 -2.34 12.22
C GLY A 362 8.37 -3.48 11.52
N GLY A 363 8.72 -4.71 11.91
CA GLY A 363 8.02 -5.93 11.49
C GLY A 363 7.27 -6.55 12.66
N PRO A 364 6.18 -5.94 13.16
CA PRO A 364 5.48 -6.47 14.32
C PRO A 364 4.96 -7.90 14.05
N PRO A 365 5.06 -8.81 15.04
CA PRO A 365 4.69 -10.21 14.88
C PRO A 365 3.25 -10.39 14.39
N CYS A 366 3.08 -11.16 13.32
CA CYS A 366 1.79 -11.41 12.67
C CYS A 366 1.10 -12.72 13.12
N GLN A 367 1.54 -13.31 14.23
CA GLN A 367 1.19 -14.69 14.62
C GLN A 367 -0.31 -14.88 14.95
N GLY A 368 -1.00 -13.80 15.34
CA GLY A 368 -2.47 -13.77 15.48
C GLY A 368 -3.24 -13.71 14.15
N TYR A 369 -2.56 -13.32 13.07
CA TYR A 369 -3.14 -12.96 11.76
C TYR A 369 -2.75 -13.91 10.61
N SER A 370 -1.76 -14.77 10.82
CA SER A 370 -1.31 -15.74 9.82
C SER A 370 -2.35 -16.86 9.57
N ILE A 371 -2.30 -17.46 8.38
CA ILE A 371 -3.18 -18.58 8.01
C ILE A 371 -2.85 -19.85 8.83
N ASP A 372 -1.59 -19.98 9.26
CA ASP A 372 -1.05 -21.12 10.02
C ASP A 372 -1.11 -20.94 11.56
N GLY A 373 -1.61 -19.80 12.06
CA GLY A 373 -1.77 -19.51 13.49
C GLY A 373 -3.08 -20.05 14.09
N LYS A 374 -3.25 -19.93 15.42
CA LYS A 374 -4.49 -20.30 16.13
C LYS A 374 -5.71 -19.42 15.76
N GLY A 375 -5.52 -18.39 14.91
CA GLY A 375 -6.59 -17.53 14.41
C GLY A 375 -7.22 -16.63 15.46
N LEU A 376 -6.50 -16.33 16.56
CA LEU A 376 -6.99 -15.50 17.67
C LEU A 376 -7.09 -14.01 17.30
N GLY A 377 -6.46 -13.56 16.20
CA GLY A 377 -6.57 -12.19 15.72
C GLY A 377 -6.12 -11.16 16.76
N LYS A 378 -6.99 -10.19 17.04
CA LYS A 378 -6.78 -9.09 18.00
C LYS A 378 -6.64 -9.56 19.46
N ASP A 379 -7.09 -10.77 19.77
CA ASP A 379 -7.06 -11.34 21.12
C ASP A 379 -5.75 -12.14 21.35
N ASP A 380 -4.83 -12.13 20.38
CA ASP A 380 -3.50 -12.69 20.56
C ASP A 380 -2.64 -11.75 21.41
N PRO A 381 -2.15 -12.18 22.59
CA PRO A 381 -1.31 -11.34 23.45
C PRO A 381 0.04 -10.99 22.83
N ARG A 382 0.36 -11.51 21.64
CA ARG A 382 1.55 -11.17 20.87
C ARG A 382 1.29 -10.10 19.81
N ASP A 383 0.05 -9.64 19.64
CA ASP A 383 -0.23 -8.53 18.74
C ASP A 383 0.42 -7.24 19.25
N LEU A 384 1.10 -6.55 18.34
CA LEU A 384 1.82 -5.31 18.57
C LEU A 384 1.42 -4.21 17.56
N LEU A 385 0.42 -4.45 16.71
CA LEU A 385 0.05 -3.51 15.66
C LEU A 385 -0.42 -2.16 16.22
N LEU A 386 -1.17 -2.18 17.33
CA LEU A 386 -1.59 -0.95 18.02
C LEU A 386 -0.44 -0.28 18.80
N GLU A 387 0.55 -1.05 19.27
CA GLU A 387 1.77 -0.49 19.87
C GLU A 387 2.61 0.25 18.82
N CYS A 388 2.65 -0.24 17.58
CA CYS A 388 3.25 0.48 16.47
C CYS A 388 2.52 1.82 16.21
N ALA A 389 1.18 1.85 16.27
CA ALA A 389 0.42 3.10 16.16
C ALA A 389 0.68 4.05 17.35
N ARG A 390 0.85 3.50 18.57
CA ARG A 390 1.26 4.27 19.76
C ARG A 390 2.63 4.91 19.55
N ALA A 391 3.61 4.16 19.07
CA ALA A 391 4.94 4.66 18.77
C ALA A 391 4.90 5.80 17.73
N VAL A 392 4.13 5.65 16.64
CA VAL A 392 3.94 6.75 15.66
C VAL A 392 3.39 8.01 16.32
N ARG A 393 2.37 7.88 17.17
CA ARG A 393 1.72 9.01 17.86
C ARG A 393 2.67 9.72 18.84
N GLU A 394 3.45 8.95 19.59
CA GLU A 394 4.38 9.47 20.60
C GLU A 394 5.59 10.14 19.92
N MET A 395 6.23 9.45 18.96
CA MET A 395 7.45 9.90 18.27
C MET A 395 7.18 11.00 17.23
N LEU A 396 6.00 10.98 16.57
CA LEU A 396 5.67 11.81 15.42
C LEU A 396 6.75 11.83 14.31
N PRO A 397 7.21 10.66 13.81
CA PRO A 397 8.29 10.57 12.83
C PRO A 397 7.89 11.22 11.49
N ARG A 398 8.83 11.62 10.63
CA ARG A 398 8.44 12.20 9.32
C ARG A 398 7.75 11.17 8.41
N ALA A 399 8.17 9.91 8.51
CA ALA A 399 7.56 8.77 7.85
C ALA A 399 7.57 7.52 8.76
N PHE A 400 6.73 6.53 8.45
CA PHE A 400 6.82 5.19 9.02
C PHE A 400 6.65 4.09 7.97
N VAL A 401 7.22 2.92 8.22
CA VAL A 401 7.03 1.71 7.41
C VAL A 401 6.83 0.51 8.33
N PHE A 402 5.63 -0.08 8.31
CA PHE A 402 5.37 -1.32 9.06
C PHE A 402 5.17 -2.50 8.12
N GLU A 403 6.00 -3.52 8.27
CA GLU A 403 5.88 -4.77 7.53
C GLU A 403 4.81 -5.69 8.16
N ASN A 404 4.07 -6.38 7.30
CA ASN A 404 3.22 -7.48 7.72
C ASN A 404 2.99 -8.49 6.59
N VAL A 405 2.33 -9.60 6.94
CA VAL A 405 1.93 -10.63 5.97
C VAL A 405 0.64 -10.25 5.26
N VAL A 406 0.49 -10.72 4.01
CA VAL A 406 -0.70 -10.51 3.17
C VAL A 406 -1.99 -10.97 3.89
N GLY A 407 -1.90 -11.97 4.77
CA GLY A 407 -3.03 -12.49 5.54
C GLY A 407 -3.76 -11.46 6.41
N LEU A 408 -3.11 -10.35 6.79
CA LEU A 408 -3.72 -9.25 7.54
C LEU A 408 -4.84 -8.54 6.75
N LEU A 409 -4.81 -8.59 5.42
CA LEU A 409 -5.83 -7.98 4.55
C LEU A 409 -7.12 -8.81 4.43
N ASN A 410 -7.17 -9.99 5.04
CA ASN A 410 -8.37 -10.82 5.01
C ASN A 410 -9.55 -10.13 5.73
N ALA A 411 -10.75 -10.29 5.20
CA ALA A 411 -11.97 -9.65 5.72
C ALA A 411 -12.21 -9.89 7.23
N ARG A 412 -11.80 -11.06 7.75
CA ARG A 412 -11.89 -11.39 9.19
C ARG A 412 -11.05 -10.50 10.12
N HIS A 413 -10.13 -9.71 9.58
CA HIS A 413 -9.26 -8.78 10.32
C HIS A 413 -9.53 -7.32 9.96
N ALA A 414 -10.57 -7.03 9.15
CA ALA A 414 -10.85 -5.69 8.64
C ALA A 414 -11.11 -4.67 9.76
N ASP A 415 -11.77 -5.07 10.85
CA ASP A 415 -12.06 -4.16 11.98
C ASP A 415 -10.78 -3.76 12.72
N HIS A 416 -9.90 -4.72 12.98
CA HIS A 416 -8.63 -4.47 13.66
C HIS A 416 -7.70 -3.62 12.79
N LEU A 417 -7.57 -3.95 11.50
CA LEU A 417 -6.83 -3.16 10.53
C LEU A 417 -7.43 -1.75 10.39
N GLY A 418 -8.77 -1.64 10.38
CA GLY A 418 -9.49 -0.37 10.35
C GLY A 418 -9.18 0.51 11.56
N ASN A 419 -9.10 -0.08 12.76
CA ASN A 419 -8.70 0.63 13.98
C ASN A 419 -7.25 1.15 13.88
N PHE A 420 -6.32 0.28 13.47
CA PHE A 420 -4.92 0.65 13.26
C PHE A 420 -4.79 1.84 12.29
N LEU A 421 -5.38 1.74 11.10
CA LEU A 421 -5.35 2.81 10.09
C LEU A 421 -6.03 4.09 10.59
N LYS A 422 -7.12 3.98 11.37
CA LYS A 422 -7.80 5.12 11.99
C LYS A 422 -6.90 5.86 12.98
N GLN A 423 -6.11 5.15 13.79
CA GLN A 423 -5.18 5.77 14.74
C GLN A 423 -4.03 6.49 14.03
N LEU A 424 -3.49 5.89 12.96
CA LEU A 424 -2.47 6.51 12.13
C LEU A 424 -2.99 7.79 11.43
N LYS A 425 -4.21 7.74 10.88
CA LYS A 425 -4.87 8.90 10.29
C LYS A 425 -5.12 10.02 11.30
N LYS A 426 -5.59 9.68 12.51
CA LYS A 426 -5.76 10.64 13.60
C LYS A 426 -4.44 11.30 14.02
N SER A 427 -3.32 10.62 13.82
CA SER A 427 -1.97 11.15 14.09
C SER A 427 -1.41 12.01 12.95
N GLY A 428 -2.19 12.25 11.88
CA GLY A 428 -1.81 13.16 10.78
C GLY A 428 -1.12 12.50 9.59
N TYR A 429 -1.15 11.17 9.50
CA TYR A 429 -0.50 10.43 8.42
C TYR A 429 -1.51 9.97 7.37
N ALA A 430 -1.14 10.14 6.10
CA ALA A 430 -1.72 9.37 5.01
C ALA A 430 -0.95 8.03 4.92
N VAL A 431 -1.63 6.95 4.57
CA VAL A 431 -1.04 5.61 4.52
C VAL A 431 -1.28 4.98 3.15
N GLN A 432 -0.24 4.42 2.56
CA GLN A 432 -0.29 3.58 1.37
C GLN A 432 0.14 2.16 1.72
N ILE A 433 -0.44 1.17 1.03
CA ILE A 433 -0.06 -0.24 1.16
C ILE A 433 0.78 -0.59 -0.06
N VAL A 434 2.04 -0.98 0.18
CA VAL A 434 2.98 -1.39 -0.87
C VAL A 434 3.20 -2.90 -0.76
N ARG A 435 3.02 -3.61 -1.87
CA ARG A 435 3.31 -5.04 -1.98
C ARG A 435 4.60 -5.21 -2.76
N MET A 436 5.54 -5.98 -2.22
CA MET A 436 6.84 -6.25 -2.83
C MET A 436 7.07 -7.76 -2.90
N GLU A 437 7.50 -8.25 -4.06
CA GLU A 437 7.89 -9.65 -4.26
C GLU A 437 9.41 -9.72 -4.23
N ALA A 438 10.00 -10.52 -3.33
CA ALA A 438 11.47 -10.55 -3.15
C ALA A 438 12.23 -10.96 -4.42
N GLU A 439 11.63 -11.82 -5.26
CA GLU A 439 12.19 -12.23 -6.56
C GLU A 439 12.36 -11.07 -7.55
N ASP A 440 11.53 -10.02 -7.47
CA ASP A 440 11.64 -8.82 -8.30
C ASP A 440 12.83 -7.94 -7.90
N TYR A 441 13.53 -8.30 -6.81
CA TYR A 441 14.71 -7.61 -6.30
C TYR A 441 15.93 -8.54 -6.24
N GLY A 442 15.92 -9.63 -7.02
CA GLY A 442 17.04 -10.57 -7.15
C GLY A 442 17.14 -11.65 -6.07
N VAL A 443 16.23 -11.70 -5.11
CA VAL A 443 16.23 -12.75 -4.08
C VAL A 443 15.67 -14.04 -4.68
N ALA A 444 16.41 -15.15 -4.59
CA ALA A 444 16.00 -16.45 -5.12
C ALA A 444 14.90 -17.13 -4.29
N GLN A 445 13.83 -16.41 -3.91
CA GLN A 445 12.78 -16.86 -3.01
C GLN A 445 11.39 -16.32 -3.38
N GLU A 446 10.38 -17.19 -3.34
CA GLU A 446 8.96 -16.84 -3.45
C GLU A 446 8.46 -16.20 -2.14
N ARG A 447 8.77 -14.91 -1.92
CA ARG A 447 8.42 -14.21 -0.68
C ARG A 447 7.79 -12.85 -0.96
N THR A 448 6.48 -12.79 -0.78
CA THR A 448 5.71 -11.54 -0.81
C THR A 448 5.80 -10.85 0.55
N ARG A 449 6.04 -9.54 0.55
CA ARG A 449 5.97 -8.66 1.72
C ARG A 449 4.98 -7.54 1.49
N MET A 450 4.20 -7.22 2.51
CA MET A 450 3.25 -6.11 2.49
C MET A 450 3.71 -5.07 3.50
N LEU A 451 3.75 -3.82 3.07
CA LEU A 451 4.29 -2.70 3.82
C LEU A 451 3.23 -1.61 3.94
N PHE A 452 2.92 -1.19 5.17
CA PHE A 452 2.17 0.04 5.42
C PHE A 452 3.14 1.20 5.48
N VAL A 453 3.10 2.05 4.46
CA VAL A 453 3.96 3.22 4.35
C VAL A 453 3.15 4.45 4.70
N GLY A 454 3.54 5.15 5.75
CA GLY A 454 2.86 6.35 6.21
C GLY A 454 3.74 7.58 6.15
N LEU A 455 3.21 8.68 5.62
CA LEU A 455 3.86 9.99 5.59
C LEU A 455 2.83 11.06 5.96
N ARG A 456 3.29 12.21 6.45
CA ARG A 456 2.42 13.38 6.60
C ARG A 456 1.79 13.74 5.24
N GLN A 457 0.55 14.23 5.25
CA GLN A 457 -0.29 14.35 4.04
C GLN A 457 0.37 15.08 2.87
N GLY A 458 1.20 16.11 3.13
CA GLY A 458 1.96 16.82 2.09
C GLY A 458 3.14 16.04 1.50
N ALA A 459 3.82 15.20 2.28
CA ALA A 459 4.94 14.39 1.78
C ALA A 459 4.47 13.11 1.07
N MET A 460 3.26 12.63 1.38
CA MET A 460 2.71 11.43 0.74
C MET A 460 2.47 11.62 -0.77
N SER A 461 2.21 12.84 -1.24
CA SER A 461 2.06 13.11 -2.68
C SER A 461 3.36 12.91 -3.46
N ALA A 462 4.52 13.05 -2.80
CA ALA A 462 5.84 12.82 -3.38
C ALA A 462 6.28 11.35 -3.31
N PHE A 463 5.65 10.53 -2.47
CA PHE A 463 6.00 9.12 -2.35
C PHE A 463 5.68 8.33 -3.62
N ARG A 464 6.63 7.50 -4.03
CA ARG A 464 6.48 6.52 -5.12
C ARG A 464 6.99 5.19 -4.60
N ALA A 465 6.22 4.12 -4.81
CA ALA A 465 6.67 2.78 -4.47
C ALA A 465 7.96 2.45 -5.24
N PRO A 466 8.88 1.65 -4.65
CA PRO A 466 10.08 1.24 -5.37
C PRO A 466 9.75 0.56 -6.70
N PRO A 467 10.52 0.80 -7.78
CA PRO A 467 10.37 0.05 -9.02
C PRO A 467 10.65 -1.45 -8.79
N THR A 468 10.18 -2.30 -9.70
CA THR A 468 10.45 -3.74 -9.69
C THR A 468 11.44 -4.10 -10.79
N PHE A 469 12.23 -5.15 -10.56
CA PHE A 469 13.22 -5.66 -11.53
C PHE A 469 13.01 -7.15 -11.80
N PRO A 470 11.91 -7.56 -12.47
CA PRO A 470 11.65 -8.98 -12.73
C PRO A 470 12.75 -9.71 -13.51
N HIS A 471 13.54 -8.97 -14.29
CA HIS A 471 14.68 -9.49 -15.05
C HIS A 471 15.91 -9.82 -14.17
N TRP A 472 15.92 -9.39 -12.91
CA TRP A 472 16.98 -9.75 -11.93
C TRP A 472 16.69 -11.06 -11.21
N ARG A 473 15.55 -11.70 -11.49
CA ARG A 473 15.12 -12.93 -10.84
C ARG A 473 16.23 -13.99 -10.87
N SER A 474 16.76 -14.28 -9.70
CA SER A 474 17.80 -15.31 -9.48
C SER A 474 17.17 -16.70 -9.29
N ASN A 475 17.98 -17.71 -8.96
CA ASN A 475 17.52 -19.08 -8.69
C ASN A 475 18.40 -19.81 -7.67
N LEU A 476 17.90 -20.94 -7.17
CA LEU A 476 18.57 -21.80 -6.20
C LEU A 476 19.97 -22.23 -6.65
N GLY A 477 20.15 -22.54 -7.93
CA GLY A 477 21.42 -23.02 -8.48
C GLY A 477 22.50 -21.95 -8.48
N ASP A 478 22.14 -20.72 -8.84
CA ASP A 478 23.06 -19.58 -8.84
C ASP A 478 23.45 -19.14 -7.42
N VAL A 479 22.49 -19.16 -6.49
CA VAL A 479 22.72 -18.65 -5.12
C VAL A 479 23.44 -19.66 -4.22
N LEU A 480 23.23 -20.97 -4.44
CA LEU A 480 23.72 -22.01 -3.51
C LEU A 480 24.76 -22.96 -4.11
N GLY A 481 25.08 -22.85 -5.40
CA GLY A 481 25.95 -23.83 -6.08
C GLY A 481 27.32 -24.01 -5.40
N ASP A 482 27.93 -22.91 -4.95
CA ASP A 482 29.18 -22.90 -4.18
C ASP A 482 29.01 -23.59 -2.82
N LEU A 483 27.98 -23.23 -2.05
CA LEU A 483 27.73 -23.82 -0.72
C LEU A 483 27.35 -25.29 -0.81
N MET A 484 26.68 -25.72 -1.87
CA MET A 484 26.35 -27.13 -2.09
C MET A 484 27.59 -27.96 -2.38
N ALA A 485 28.60 -27.38 -3.03
CA ALA A 485 29.86 -28.05 -3.35
C ALA A 485 30.88 -28.02 -2.19
N ALA A 486 30.66 -27.19 -1.17
CA ALA A 486 31.64 -26.87 -0.13
C ALA A 486 32.16 -28.08 0.67
N ASN A 487 31.41 -29.18 0.73
CA ASN A 487 31.80 -30.40 1.45
C ASN A 487 32.03 -31.59 0.51
N GLY A 488 32.46 -31.31 -0.73
CA GLY A 488 32.96 -32.32 -1.67
C GLY A 488 31.91 -33.11 -2.43
N TRP A 489 30.64 -32.70 -2.42
CA TRP A 489 29.61 -33.33 -3.25
C TRP A 489 29.82 -33.04 -4.74
N THR A 490 30.21 -34.07 -5.50
CA THR A 490 30.55 -33.92 -6.94
C THR A 490 29.33 -33.59 -7.81
N GLY A 491 28.12 -33.97 -7.37
CA GLY A 491 26.86 -33.68 -8.07
C GLY A 491 26.34 -32.26 -7.89
N ALA A 492 27.02 -31.39 -7.13
CA ALA A 492 26.56 -30.03 -6.85
C ALA A 492 26.42 -29.16 -8.12
N LYS A 493 27.32 -29.32 -9.10
CA LYS A 493 27.26 -28.59 -10.38
C LYS A 493 26.04 -28.97 -11.20
N ASP A 494 25.81 -30.27 -11.38
CA ASP A 494 24.67 -30.81 -12.12
C ASP A 494 23.35 -30.44 -11.41
N TRP A 495 23.33 -30.49 -10.08
CA TRP A 495 22.19 -30.02 -9.29
C TRP A 495 21.90 -28.54 -9.55
N ALA A 496 22.93 -27.68 -9.50
CA ALA A 496 22.79 -26.24 -9.71
C ALA A 496 22.27 -25.94 -11.13
N GLU A 497 22.83 -26.60 -12.15
CA GLU A 497 22.36 -26.48 -13.53
C GLU A 497 20.91 -26.96 -13.70
N ALA A 498 20.53 -28.06 -13.06
CA ALA A 498 19.15 -28.53 -13.05
C ALA A 498 18.21 -27.53 -12.37
N ARG A 499 18.68 -26.78 -11.36
CA ARG A 499 17.88 -25.71 -10.73
C ARG A 499 17.77 -24.47 -11.61
N ARG A 500 18.82 -24.07 -12.34
CA ARG A 500 18.77 -22.99 -13.34
C ARG A 500 17.78 -23.28 -14.45
N ASN A 501 17.76 -24.53 -14.92
CA ASN A 501 16.91 -24.96 -16.03
C ASN A 501 15.49 -25.40 -15.62
N HIS A 502 15.18 -25.40 -14.32
CA HIS A 502 13.87 -25.80 -13.82
C HIS A 502 12.76 -24.89 -14.37
N LEU A 503 11.78 -25.49 -15.07
CA LEU A 503 10.65 -24.76 -15.64
C LEU A 503 9.63 -24.43 -14.56
N VAL A 504 9.24 -23.16 -14.47
CA VAL A 504 8.22 -22.64 -13.56
C VAL A 504 7.15 -21.96 -14.40
N VAL A 505 5.91 -22.46 -14.34
CA VAL A 505 4.76 -21.83 -15.00
C VAL A 505 4.05 -20.94 -13.98
N ARG A 506 3.97 -19.63 -14.23
CA ARG A 506 3.26 -18.68 -13.37
C ARG A 506 2.42 -17.73 -14.19
N ASN A 507 1.12 -17.68 -13.89
CA ASN A 507 0.14 -16.84 -14.61
C ASN A 507 0.16 -17.05 -16.14
N GLY A 508 0.45 -18.27 -16.61
CA GLY A 508 0.55 -18.58 -18.03
C GLY A 508 1.88 -18.20 -18.69
N ILE A 509 2.85 -17.66 -17.93
CA ILE A 509 4.21 -17.36 -18.40
C ILE A 509 5.13 -18.49 -17.96
N GLU A 510 5.89 -19.03 -18.91
CA GLU A 510 6.97 -19.98 -18.66
C GLU A 510 8.24 -19.23 -18.28
N LEU A 511 8.72 -19.47 -17.06
CA LEU A 511 9.96 -18.93 -16.53
C LEU A 511 10.93 -20.08 -16.26
N ARG A 512 12.24 -19.81 -16.33
CA ARG A 512 13.29 -20.76 -15.92
C ARG A 512 13.86 -20.35 -14.56
N GLY A 513 14.44 -21.30 -13.84
CA GLY A 513 15.05 -21.08 -12.53
C GLY A 513 14.11 -21.42 -11.37
N ALA A 514 14.48 -22.43 -10.59
CA ALA A 514 13.80 -22.80 -9.36
C ALA A 514 14.06 -21.74 -8.28
N LEU A 515 13.00 -21.27 -7.63
CA LEU A 515 13.09 -20.38 -6.47
C LEU A 515 12.90 -21.17 -5.18
N ALA A 516 13.57 -20.77 -4.10
CA ALA A 516 13.23 -21.20 -2.76
C ALA A 516 11.76 -20.86 -2.46
N SER A 517 11.08 -21.73 -1.70
CA SER A 517 9.85 -21.27 -1.03
C SER A 517 10.23 -20.46 0.22
N THR A 518 9.25 -19.79 0.84
CA THR A 518 9.47 -19.03 2.07
C THR A 518 10.20 -19.89 3.11
N VAL A 519 11.39 -19.46 3.53
CA VAL A 519 12.12 -20.10 4.63
C VAL A 519 11.36 -19.81 5.92
N VAL A 520 10.92 -20.86 6.61
CA VAL A 520 10.20 -20.78 7.88
C VAL A 520 10.96 -21.47 9.01
N GLY A 521 10.62 -21.15 10.25
CA GLY A 521 11.17 -21.81 11.44
C GLY A 521 10.73 -23.28 11.58
N ARG A 522 11.31 -24.01 12.55
CA ARG A 522 11.17 -25.48 12.68
C ARG A 522 9.83 -25.99 13.26
N LYS A 523 8.86 -25.14 13.62
CA LYS A 523 7.57 -25.54 14.25
C LYS A 523 6.36 -25.10 13.40
N GLY A 524 5.47 -26.04 13.03
CA GLY A 524 4.23 -25.78 12.26
C GLY A 524 3.54 -27.05 11.75
N GLY A 525 2.21 -27.02 11.55
CA GLY A 525 1.35 -28.20 11.33
C GLY A 525 1.17 -28.70 9.88
N SER A 526 1.83 -28.11 8.87
CA SER A 526 1.65 -28.47 7.44
C SER A 526 2.92 -28.99 6.74
N ARG A 527 3.85 -29.57 7.51
CA ARG A 527 5.19 -29.98 7.05
C ARG A 527 5.22 -30.86 5.81
N GLU A 528 4.29 -31.81 5.64
CA GLU A 528 4.30 -32.73 4.49
C GLU A 528 4.07 -32.01 3.16
N LYS A 529 3.16 -31.04 3.12
CA LYS A 529 2.89 -30.25 1.91
C LYS A 529 4.03 -29.30 1.59
N GLU A 530 4.71 -28.81 2.63
CA GLU A 530 5.89 -27.97 2.50
C GLU A 530 7.08 -28.79 1.98
N ALA A 531 7.35 -29.94 2.60
CA ALA A 531 8.40 -30.87 2.17
C ALA A 531 8.19 -31.33 0.73
N ALA A 532 6.95 -31.68 0.34
CA ALA A 532 6.64 -32.04 -1.05
C ALA A 532 6.88 -30.89 -2.04
N ARG A 533 6.72 -29.63 -1.61
CA ARG A 533 6.98 -28.45 -2.46
C ARG A 533 8.47 -28.21 -2.65
N TRP A 534 9.25 -28.32 -1.59
CA TRP A 534 10.71 -28.21 -1.66
C TRP A 534 11.35 -29.40 -2.38
N ALA A 535 10.83 -30.61 -2.21
CA ALA A 535 11.31 -31.80 -2.91
C ALA A 535 11.19 -31.65 -4.44
N LYS A 536 10.07 -31.08 -4.94
CA LYS A 536 9.93 -30.73 -6.38
C LYS A 536 10.98 -29.73 -6.86
N LYS A 537 11.48 -28.90 -5.95
CA LYS A 537 12.55 -27.92 -6.17
C LYS A 537 13.94 -28.50 -5.90
N GLY A 538 14.05 -29.80 -5.64
CA GLY A 538 15.34 -30.50 -5.51
C GLY A 538 16.01 -30.30 -4.16
N ILE A 539 15.24 -30.02 -3.10
CA ILE A 539 15.74 -29.77 -1.74
C ILE A 539 14.93 -30.56 -0.73
N ASP A 540 15.59 -31.12 0.28
CA ASP A 540 14.96 -31.65 1.48
C ASP A 540 14.96 -30.60 2.61
N ILE A 541 13.82 -30.42 3.26
CA ILE A 541 13.63 -29.51 4.40
C ILE A 541 13.18 -30.22 5.67
N ALA A 542 13.22 -31.56 5.70
CA ALA A 542 12.85 -32.35 6.87
C ALA A 542 13.59 -31.89 8.13
N THR A 543 14.90 -31.63 7.98
CA THR A 543 15.77 -31.07 9.02
C THR A 543 16.60 -29.89 8.51
N VAL A 544 17.35 -29.27 9.43
CA VAL A 544 18.38 -28.28 9.10
C VAL A 544 19.72 -29.01 9.16
N ALA A 545 20.47 -28.99 8.07
CA ALA A 545 21.78 -29.64 7.99
C ALA A 545 22.83 -28.88 8.81
N ASP A 546 23.78 -29.62 9.38
CA ASP A 546 24.95 -29.08 10.09
C ASP A 546 26.02 -28.58 9.13
N ALA A 547 26.21 -29.29 8.02
CA ALA A 547 27.22 -29.01 7.01
C ALA A 547 26.62 -29.12 5.60
N ALA A 548 27.38 -28.68 4.61
CA ALA A 548 27.02 -28.89 3.22
C ALA A 548 27.03 -30.40 2.86
N PRO A 549 26.29 -30.80 1.80
CA PRO A 549 26.23 -32.17 1.34
C PRO A 549 27.60 -32.81 1.09
N THR A 550 27.77 -34.05 1.52
CA THR A 550 28.94 -34.88 1.21
C THR A 550 28.66 -35.83 0.03
N GLN A 551 29.73 -36.34 -0.59
CA GLN A 551 29.59 -37.41 -1.58
C GLN A 551 29.03 -38.70 -0.97
N GLU A 552 29.41 -39.05 0.26
CA GLU A 552 28.94 -40.25 0.95
C GLU A 552 27.41 -40.24 1.16
N GLU A 553 26.85 -39.10 1.56
CA GLU A 553 25.40 -38.93 1.70
C GLU A 553 24.67 -39.09 0.36
N ALA A 554 25.26 -38.55 -0.71
CA ALA A 554 24.71 -38.68 -2.05
C ALA A 554 24.72 -40.15 -2.53
N ASP A 555 25.85 -40.85 -2.36
CA ASP A 555 26.01 -42.24 -2.76
C ASP A 555 25.06 -43.16 -1.99
N LYS A 556 24.86 -42.91 -0.69
CA LYS A 556 23.93 -43.67 0.15
C LYS A 556 22.48 -43.57 -0.33
N CYS A 557 22.07 -42.40 -0.82
CA CYS A 557 20.71 -42.15 -1.30
C CYS A 557 20.52 -42.44 -2.80
N GLY A 558 21.62 -42.51 -3.56
CA GLY A 558 21.62 -42.76 -5.00
C GLY A 558 20.85 -41.69 -5.79
N ALA A 559 20.16 -42.12 -6.86
CA ALA A 559 19.42 -41.24 -7.77
C ALA A 559 18.28 -40.44 -7.10
N GLY A 560 17.90 -40.78 -5.87
CA GLY A 560 16.89 -40.07 -5.07
C GLY A 560 17.44 -39.02 -4.12
N PHE A 561 18.75 -38.74 -4.14
CA PHE A 561 19.38 -37.80 -3.21
C PHE A 561 18.81 -36.38 -3.37
N LEU A 562 18.38 -35.80 -2.24
CA LEU A 562 17.96 -34.41 -2.13
C LEU A 562 18.80 -33.74 -1.04
N PRO A 563 19.60 -32.71 -1.36
CA PRO A 563 20.40 -32.03 -0.36
C PRO A 563 19.52 -31.26 0.63
N GLN A 564 19.95 -31.25 1.89
CA GLN A 564 19.35 -30.45 2.94
C GLN A 564 20.03 -29.08 3.05
N LEU A 565 19.30 -28.07 3.49
CA LEU A 565 19.84 -26.71 3.65
C LEU A 565 20.45 -26.48 5.03
N THR A 566 21.67 -25.94 5.04
CA THR A 566 22.29 -25.36 6.23
C THR A 566 21.66 -24.01 6.60
N LEU A 567 21.97 -23.49 7.79
CA LEU A 567 21.55 -22.14 8.19
C LEU A 567 22.16 -21.05 7.30
N ARG A 568 23.42 -21.20 6.84
CA ARG A 568 24.06 -20.26 5.91
C ARG A 568 23.31 -20.21 4.58
N MET A 569 22.98 -21.36 4.01
CA MET A 569 22.21 -21.44 2.77
C MET A 569 20.84 -20.77 2.92
N ARG A 570 20.16 -21.00 4.05
CA ARG A 570 18.89 -20.33 4.36
C ARG A 570 19.04 -18.81 4.47
N ALA A 571 20.10 -18.32 5.11
CA ALA A 571 20.38 -16.90 5.24
C ALA A 571 20.66 -16.24 3.87
N ARG A 572 21.44 -16.91 3.01
CA ARG A 572 21.72 -16.43 1.66
C ARG A 572 20.48 -16.40 0.77
N LEU A 573 19.62 -17.41 0.87
CA LEU A 573 18.29 -17.39 0.21
C LEU A 573 17.38 -16.27 0.71
N GLN A 574 17.60 -15.79 1.94
CA GLN A 574 16.88 -14.65 2.51
C GLN A 574 17.50 -13.29 2.08
N GLY A 575 18.66 -13.31 1.41
CA GLY A 575 19.40 -12.13 0.95
C GLY A 575 20.34 -11.52 1.99
N PHE A 576 20.65 -12.24 3.08
CA PHE A 576 21.71 -11.79 4.00
C PHE A 576 23.09 -11.99 3.36
N PRO A 577 24.02 -11.05 3.56
CA PRO A 577 25.40 -11.24 3.14
C PRO A 577 26.08 -12.33 3.98
N ASP A 578 27.11 -12.97 3.42
CA ASP A 578 27.76 -14.10 4.08
C ASP A 578 28.57 -13.72 5.32
N TYR A 579 28.96 -12.45 5.46
CA TYR A 579 29.57 -11.93 6.69
C TYR A 579 28.54 -11.71 7.81
N TRP A 580 27.23 -11.80 7.54
CA TRP A 580 26.21 -11.63 8.57
C TRP A 580 26.07 -12.93 9.36
N ASP A 581 26.45 -12.89 10.63
CA ASP A 581 26.42 -14.04 11.53
C ASP A 581 25.19 -14.02 12.43
N PHE A 582 24.86 -15.17 13.01
CA PHE A 582 23.67 -15.32 13.84
C PHE A 582 24.04 -15.98 15.16
N VAL A 583 23.52 -15.42 16.24
CA VAL A 583 23.72 -15.95 17.59
C VAL A 583 22.52 -16.80 18.00
N GLY A 584 22.81 -17.96 18.62
CA GLY A 584 21.82 -18.89 19.17
C GLY A 584 21.91 -20.28 18.57
N GLY A 585 21.14 -21.22 19.12
CA GLY A 585 21.06 -22.59 18.59
C GLY A 585 20.27 -22.65 17.27
N LYS A 586 20.33 -23.81 16.59
CA LYS A 586 19.70 -24.03 15.26
C LYS A 586 18.27 -23.51 15.14
N ASP A 587 17.44 -23.78 16.15
CA ASP A 587 16.03 -23.41 16.15
C ASP A 587 15.82 -21.90 16.31
N SER A 588 16.71 -21.20 17.02
CA SER A 588 16.69 -19.74 17.14
C SER A 588 17.10 -19.09 15.82
N THR A 589 18.24 -19.53 15.27
CA THR A 589 18.79 -18.99 14.02
C THR A 589 17.84 -19.22 12.84
N ALA A 590 17.24 -20.41 12.72
CA ALA A 590 16.25 -20.67 11.67
C ALA A 590 15.04 -19.74 11.76
N ARG A 591 14.62 -19.36 12.99
CA ARG A 591 13.52 -18.42 13.22
C ARG A 591 13.92 -16.99 12.88
N GLN A 592 15.12 -16.57 13.29
CA GLN A 592 15.72 -15.28 12.98
C GLN A 592 15.76 -15.04 11.46
N VAL A 593 16.34 -16.01 10.71
CA VAL A 593 16.38 -15.96 9.24
C VAL A 593 14.97 -15.99 8.64
N GLY A 594 14.12 -16.94 9.08
CA GLY A 594 12.79 -17.12 8.49
C GLY A 594 11.85 -15.94 8.71
N ASN A 595 12.00 -15.19 9.80
CA ASN A 595 11.17 -14.01 10.11
C ASN A 595 11.69 -12.73 9.46
N ALA A 596 12.99 -12.64 9.15
CA ALA A 596 13.59 -11.42 8.62
C ALA A 596 12.99 -10.99 7.28
N VAL A 597 12.84 -9.68 7.08
CA VAL A 597 12.63 -9.12 5.74
C VAL A 597 13.95 -9.16 4.98
N PRO A 598 13.97 -9.55 3.69
CA PRO A 598 15.18 -9.47 2.88
C PRO A 598 15.82 -8.08 2.95
N PRO A 599 17.14 -7.96 3.20
CA PRO A 599 17.80 -6.66 3.28
C PRO A 599 17.57 -5.74 2.08
N VAL A 600 17.58 -6.30 0.86
CA VAL A 600 17.32 -5.53 -0.37
C VAL A 600 15.93 -4.88 -0.40
N ILE A 601 14.91 -5.50 0.21
CA ILE A 601 13.57 -4.89 0.34
C ILE A 601 13.65 -3.70 1.30
N GLY A 602 14.37 -3.84 2.43
CA GLY A 602 14.62 -2.76 3.38
C GLY A 602 15.33 -1.57 2.73
N GLN A 603 16.34 -1.84 1.90
CA GLN A 603 17.05 -0.81 1.13
C GLN A 603 16.13 -0.12 0.13
N ALA A 604 15.41 -0.88 -0.70
CA ALA A 604 14.52 -0.33 -1.72
C ALA A 604 13.42 0.56 -1.11
N ILE A 605 12.75 0.13 -0.04
CA ILE A 605 11.75 0.96 0.61
C ILE A 605 12.37 2.17 1.33
N GLY A 606 13.56 2.00 1.92
CA GLY A 606 14.32 3.08 2.52
C GLY A 606 14.65 4.20 1.54
N LEU A 607 15.10 3.85 0.33
CA LEU A 607 15.34 4.80 -0.76
C LEU A 607 14.06 5.51 -1.20
N ALA A 608 12.94 4.79 -1.32
CA ALA A 608 11.65 5.39 -1.73
C ALA A 608 11.15 6.43 -0.72
N VAL A 609 11.23 6.08 0.57
CA VAL A 609 10.87 7.02 1.65
C VAL A 609 11.85 8.20 1.68
N ARG A 610 13.15 7.94 1.53
CA ARG A 610 14.16 9.00 1.48
C ARG A 610 13.88 9.98 0.34
N SER A 611 13.56 9.48 -0.85
CA SER A 611 13.18 10.33 -1.99
C SER A 611 11.99 11.23 -1.67
N ALA A 612 10.97 10.67 -1.02
CA ALA A 612 9.79 11.44 -0.62
C ALA A 612 10.11 12.51 0.44
N LEU A 613 11.05 12.22 1.34
CA LEU A 613 11.44 13.13 2.44
C LEU A 613 12.44 14.22 2.00
N THR A 614 13.29 13.95 1.01
CA THR A 614 14.39 14.86 0.63
C THR A 614 14.29 15.40 -0.79
N GLY A 615 13.33 14.93 -1.59
CA GLY A 615 13.21 15.28 -3.02
C GLY A 615 14.31 14.73 -3.92
N LYS A 616 15.24 13.92 -3.38
CA LYS A 616 16.36 13.34 -4.14
C LYS A 616 15.88 12.06 -4.81
N ARG A 617 16.19 11.88 -6.09
CA ARG A 617 15.91 10.63 -6.81
C ARG A 617 17.14 9.75 -6.81
N PHE A 618 16.93 8.43 -6.89
CA PHE A 618 17.98 7.43 -6.86
C PHE A 618 17.85 6.49 -8.05
N ASP A 619 18.97 6.12 -8.65
CA ASP A 619 19.01 5.03 -9.61
C ASP A 619 19.03 3.70 -8.86
N TYR A 620 17.85 3.11 -8.70
CA TYR A 620 17.70 1.81 -8.02
C TYR A 620 18.51 0.70 -8.69
N SER A 621 18.76 0.78 -10.00
CA SER A 621 19.54 -0.23 -10.71
C SER A 621 20.99 -0.25 -10.25
N VAL A 622 21.53 0.89 -9.84
CA VAL A 622 22.88 1.00 -9.28
C VAL A 622 22.84 0.77 -7.77
N MET A 623 21.96 1.49 -7.05
CA MET A 623 21.92 1.48 -5.59
C MET A 623 21.69 0.09 -5.00
N LEU A 624 20.87 -0.76 -5.64
CA LEU A 624 20.57 -2.11 -5.15
C LEU A 624 21.62 -3.15 -5.55
N ARG A 625 22.56 -2.83 -6.47
CA ARG A 625 23.60 -3.76 -6.94
C ARG A 625 24.87 -3.74 -6.10
N GLU A 626 25.21 -2.60 -5.48
CA GLU A 626 26.48 -2.37 -4.76
C GLU A 626 26.70 -3.23 -3.49
N ARG A 627 25.82 -4.18 -3.18
CA ARG A 627 25.95 -5.07 -2.01
C ARG A 627 26.38 -6.50 -2.28
N GLY A 628 26.84 -6.82 -3.50
CA GLY A 628 27.15 -8.20 -3.86
C GLY A 628 25.90 -9.08 -3.93
N CYS A 629 24.71 -8.48 -4.07
CA CYS A 629 23.48 -9.23 -4.35
C CYS A 629 23.32 -9.54 -5.84
N ILE A 630 23.99 -8.78 -6.71
CA ILE A 630 24.07 -9.02 -8.16
C ILE A 630 25.42 -8.47 -8.63
N GLU A 631 26.46 -9.30 -8.63
CA GLU A 631 27.54 -9.08 -9.60
C GLU A 631 26.95 -9.38 -11.00
N GLU A 632 27.56 -8.82 -12.04
CA GLU A 632 27.27 -9.19 -13.43
C GLU A 632 27.11 -10.71 -13.60
N PRO A 633 26.46 -11.21 -14.67
CA PRO A 633 26.16 -12.65 -14.83
C PRO A 633 27.38 -13.61 -14.83
N PHE A 634 28.60 -13.13 -14.53
CA PHE A 634 29.86 -13.87 -14.63
C PHE A 634 30.88 -13.60 -13.50
N GLY A 635 30.55 -12.89 -12.41
CA GLY A 635 31.50 -12.64 -11.31
C GLY A 635 31.19 -13.46 -10.04
N GLN A 636 32.04 -14.43 -9.70
CA GLN A 636 32.01 -15.14 -8.42
C GLN A 636 33.07 -14.52 -7.49
N ARG A 637 32.66 -13.94 -6.36
CA ARG A 637 33.56 -13.78 -5.20
C ARG A 637 33.43 -14.99 -4.28
N PHE A 638 34.42 -15.87 -4.36
CA PHE A 638 34.64 -16.90 -3.34
C PHE A 638 35.12 -16.22 -2.06
N ILE A 639 34.33 -16.33 -1.00
CA ILE A 639 34.81 -16.14 0.37
C ILE A 639 34.48 -17.45 1.09
N ASP A 640 35.50 -18.10 1.63
CA ASP A 640 35.29 -19.26 2.51
C ASP A 640 34.40 -18.83 3.66
N ALA A 641 33.18 -19.40 3.72
CA ALA A 641 32.25 -19.12 4.79
C ALA A 641 32.77 -19.82 6.07
N PRO A 642 33.13 -19.10 7.14
CA PRO A 642 33.42 -19.75 8.41
C PRO A 642 32.15 -20.46 8.93
N PRO A 643 32.30 -21.57 9.68
CA PRO A 643 31.16 -22.31 10.22
C PRO A 643 30.31 -21.42 11.15
N ILE A 644 28.99 -21.40 10.92
CA ILE A 644 27.99 -20.63 11.71
C ILE A 644 27.72 -21.25 13.10
N ALA A 645 28.32 -22.39 13.41
CA ALA A 645 28.27 -22.93 14.76
C ALA A 645 29.56 -22.51 15.49
N PRO A 646 29.54 -21.49 16.36
CA PRO A 646 30.60 -21.40 17.35
C PRO A 646 30.46 -22.62 18.27
N ASP A 647 31.55 -23.36 18.43
CA ASP A 647 31.76 -24.10 19.67
C ASP A 647 31.57 -23.10 20.80
N PHE A 648 30.57 -23.31 21.64
CA PHE A 648 30.38 -22.53 22.84
C PHE A 648 31.63 -22.63 23.70
N ARG A 649 32.48 -21.61 23.68
CA ARG A 649 33.33 -21.29 24.83
C ARG A 649 32.63 -20.18 25.61
N SER A 650 32.14 -20.53 26.79
CA SER A 650 31.45 -19.64 27.72
C SER A 650 32.33 -18.48 28.24
N THR A 651 33.58 -18.38 27.80
CA THR A 651 34.59 -17.44 28.30
C THR A 651 34.70 -16.14 27.51
N ASP A 652 34.26 -16.09 26.25
CA ASP A 652 34.68 -15.00 25.34
C ASP A 652 33.78 -13.76 25.41
N VAL A 653 32.67 -13.81 26.18
CA VAL A 653 31.82 -12.64 26.44
C VAL A 653 32.43 -11.72 27.50
N ALA A 654 33.31 -12.24 28.36
CA ALA A 654 34.01 -11.46 29.37
C ALA A 654 35.22 -10.69 28.80
N GLU A 655 35.85 -11.19 27.73
CA GLU A 655 37.05 -10.59 27.13
C GLU A 655 36.75 -9.42 26.16
N LEU A 656 35.49 -9.24 25.74
CA LEU A 656 35.08 -8.10 24.91
C LEU A 656 34.98 -6.76 25.67
N GLY A 657 35.30 -6.73 26.98
CA GLY A 657 35.63 -5.49 27.70
C GLY A 657 34.51 -4.44 27.80
N VAL A 658 33.25 -4.79 27.53
CA VAL A 658 32.13 -3.84 27.67
C VAL A 658 31.61 -3.91 29.11
N SER A 659 32.28 -3.19 30.01
CA SER A 659 31.73 -2.91 31.33
C SER A 659 30.52 -2.00 31.18
N ALA A 660 29.36 -2.50 31.59
CA ALA A 660 28.20 -1.67 31.87
C ALA A 660 28.48 -0.78 33.09
N SER A 661 28.64 0.53 32.87
CA SER A 661 28.51 1.60 33.87
C SER A 661 28.26 2.90 33.11
N ALA A 662 27.03 3.46 33.17
CA ALA A 662 26.63 4.55 34.08
C ALA A 662 27.30 5.87 33.63
N GLU A 663 26.64 7.00 33.31
CA GLU A 663 25.41 7.66 33.72
C GLU A 663 25.08 8.72 32.65
N ILE A 664 23.81 8.94 32.32
CA ILE A 664 23.38 10.22 31.73
C ILE A 664 22.83 11.04 32.89
N SER A 665 23.65 11.96 33.40
CA SER A 665 23.23 13.07 34.25
C SER A 665 23.23 14.34 33.40
N ALA A 666 22.09 15.04 33.45
CA ALA A 666 21.75 16.37 32.92
C ALA A 666 21.52 16.50 31.40
#